data_AF-A0A3D3JXL4-F1
#
_entry.id   AF-A0A3D3JXL4-F1
#
_cell.length_a   1.000
_cell.length_b   1.000
_cell.length_c   1.000
_cell.angle_alpha   90.00
_cell.angle_beta   90.00
_cell.angle_gamma   90.00
#
_symmetry.space_group_name_H-M   'P 1'
#
loop_
_entity.id
_entity.type
_entity.pdbx_description
1 polymer ?
#
loop_
_entity_poly.entity_id
_entity_poly.type
_entity_poly.pdbx_seq_one_letter_code
_entity_poly.pdbx_strand_id
1 'polypeptide(L)'
;MFGMSCTSYPSSYSRCLLPPLCCVANARFRRTAMCTGSKNIRTVVFALIAVLLGFKIIVWINIFSSTLTLRMDFTADKLYTLSTGTRGILTELPLEKKEQVQIRYYCSKGKVEMPVVLKSFSRRVDDLLEELEQAADGKLEVERLNPLPTNNHEEKAGIDGVEGQMTQTGVIIYLGIAVSFLDETISLPTLGRATENTLEYDLARAIYRVTHPEKSTVGIMSSLPVMGAPAQNPMMGQRGAQPQPWRFVSELQKDYNVRKIEATADVIPSDIDTLVMLHVKDVTPGTEYAVDQFIMGGGKLIAFVDPISAVDQQNRPQQMGPPPESMSTLPRLFDAWGVEFDTDEMIMDNENATMFSTRQGMQPEPQPFILELGNKWMDQDDISTNALDQVRIAYAGVFEGAGVEGIDRTVLLRSSGESMKVDKSKLMFGNANIRNDYKASDKEHALALKLTGRFKSAFPQGPPADVDTEDDEEASEPDNHLAEATKDSAIILFADADMMFNDLWIRPTRSIFGQTVLQVTADNNNLLQNVVEQLSGSSHLIAIRSRTITSRPFELIDEKRAEAEKERRAEVKKYNEELQETDQKIREMRSAKADTNQQFVRSTEEDEERRRLNKKRAEAIKTIRKLEKEMYREVDKIEKVVTWTNILAMPAVLFIVGIIFWLFKRRRGIL
;
A
#
# COMPACT_ATOMS: atom_id res chain seq x y z
N MET A 1 -52.40 25.41 0.06
CA MET A 1 -53.63 26.18 -0.25
C MET A 1 -54.64 25.23 -0.85
N PHE A 2 -55.93 25.46 -0.56
CA PHE A 2 -57.13 24.70 -0.90
C PHE A 2 -57.45 23.49 -0.01
N GLY A 3 -58.46 23.70 0.85
CA GLY A 3 -59.33 22.64 1.33
C GLY A 3 -60.63 22.61 0.53
N MET A 4 -61.46 21.59 0.72
CA MET A 4 -62.92 21.70 0.76
C MET A 4 -63.59 20.36 1.09
N SER A 5 -64.81 20.50 1.59
CA SER A 5 -65.67 19.56 2.32
C SER A 5 -66.45 18.54 1.47
N CYS A 6 -66.93 17.51 2.19
CA CYS A 6 -68.27 16.88 2.15
C CYS A 6 -68.84 16.24 0.87
N THR A 7 -69.42 15.04 1.07
CA THR A 7 -70.75 14.51 0.63
C THR A 7 -70.76 12.99 0.98
N SER A 8 -71.82 12.26 1.35
CA SER A 8 -73.26 12.47 1.56
C SER A 8 -73.91 11.13 2.01
N TYR A 9 -74.73 11.12 3.09
CA TYR A 9 -76.09 10.53 3.32
C TYR A 9 -76.52 9.12 2.74
N PRO A 10 -77.62 8.47 3.21
CA PRO A 10 -78.17 8.30 4.57
C PRO A 10 -78.96 6.98 4.90
N SER A 11 -79.33 6.87 6.20
CA SER A 11 -80.55 6.35 6.87
C SER A 11 -81.55 5.36 6.21
N SER A 12 -82.07 4.40 7.00
CA SER A 12 -83.49 4.31 7.43
C SER A 12 -83.71 3.10 8.39
N TYR A 13 -84.18 3.33 9.62
CA TYR A 13 -85.54 3.14 10.16
C TYR A 13 -85.94 1.71 10.63
N SER A 14 -86.31 1.69 11.91
CA SER A 14 -86.90 0.62 12.72
C SER A 14 -88.32 0.20 12.27
N ARG A 15 -88.72 -1.06 12.52
CA ARG A 15 -89.87 -1.42 13.41
C ARG A 15 -90.14 -2.92 13.48
N CYS A 16 -90.40 -3.35 14.72
CA CYS A 16 -90.90 -4.65 15.15
C CYS A 16 -92.35 -4.93 14.72
N LEU A 17 -92.72 -6.21 14.66
CA LEU A 17 -94.04 -6.75 15.05
C LEU A 17 -93.95 -8.28 15.25
N LEU A 18 -93.95 -8.70 16.54
CA LEU A 18 -94.79 -9.72 17.23
C LEU A 18 -95.13 -11.12 16.57
N PRO A 19 -95.53 -12.13 17.37
CA PRO A 19 -95.08 -13.54 17.35
C PRO A 19 -96.25 -14.49 16.91
N PRO A 20 -96.31 -15.84 17.12
CA PRO A 20 -96.18 -16.58 18.41
C PRO A 20 -95.68 -18.07 18.37
N LEU A 21 -95.51 -18.64 19.59
CA LEU A 21 -95.81 -20.02 20.05
C LEU A 21 -94.83 -21.24 19.92
N CYS A 22 -94.74 -21.92 21.09
CA CYS A 22 -94.47 -23.34 21.39
C CYS A 22 -93.01 -23.83 21.51
N CYS A 23 -92.50 -24.14 22.73
CA CYS A 23 -92.64 -25.40 23.52
C CYS A 23 -91.67 -26.50 23.00
N VAL A 24 -90.80 -27.21 23.75
CA VAL A 24 -90.87 -27.82 25.09
C VAL A 24 -89.45 -28.12 25.65
N ALA A 25 -89.31 -27.91 26.96
CA ALA A 25 -88.49 -28.55 28.00
C ALA A 25 -87.30 -29.49 27.67
N ASN A 26 -86.16 -29.26 28.35
CA ASN A 26 -85.88 -30.01 29.57
C ASN A 26 -84.87 -29.30 30.49
N ALA A 27 -85.28 -29.06 31.73
CA ALA A 27 -84.49 -28.43 32.77
C ALA A 27 -83.91 -29.48 33.71
N ARG A 28 -82.61 -29.39 34.01
CA ARG A 28 -82.04 -29.87 35.28
C ARG A 28 -81.22 -28.75 35.89
N PHE A 29 -81.81 -28.12 36.90
CA PHE A 29 -81.16 -27.17 37.80
C PHE A 29 -80.45 -27.96 38.91
N ARG A 30 -79.16 -27.71 39.14
CA ARG A 30 -78.54 -27.81 40.48
C ARG A 30 -77.46 -26.74 40.63
N ARG A 31 -77.59 -25.98 41.71
CA ARG A 31 -76.70 -24.89 42.17
C ARG A 31 -75.33 -25.40 42.63
N THR A 32 -74.42 -24.42 42.80
CA THR A 32 -73.09 -24.43 43.49
C THR A 32 -71.92 -24.94 42.63
N ALA A 33 -70.73 -24.31 42.56
CA ALA A 33 -70.07 -23.36 43.44
C ALA A 33 -69.01 -22.49 42.70
N MET A 34 -68.56 -21.46 43.41
CA MET A 34 -67.47 -20.50 43.21
C MET A 34 -66.14 -20.99 42.61
N CYS A 35 -65.37 -19.99 42.15
CA CYS A 35 -63.90 -19.90 42.00
C CYS A 35 -63.24 -20.27 40.65
N THR A 36 -63.05 -19.26 39.79
CA THR A 36 -61.95 -19.21 38.80
C THR A 36 -61.41 -17.79 38.63
N GLY A 37 -60.53 -17.35 39.54
CA GLY A 37 -59.86 -16.05 39.47
C GLY A 37 -58.33 -16.09 39.67
N SER A 38 -57.70 -17.26 39.77
CA SER A 38 -56.28 -17.38 40.16
C SER A 38 -55.32 -17.85 39.07
N LYS A 39 -55.81 -18.25 37.88
CA LYS A 39 -54.95 -18.80 36.82
C LYS A 39 -54.21 -17.73 36.01
N ASN A 40 -54.75 -16.52 35.85
CA ASN A 40 -54.08 -15.47 35.06
C ASN A 40 -52.97 -14.73 35.81
N ILE A 41 -53.12 -14.55 37.14
CA ILE A 41 -52.10 -13.86 37.97
C ILE A 41 -50.81 -14.69 38.04
N ARG A 42 -50.91 -16.02 38.18
CA ARG A 42 -49.73 -16.88 38.16
C ARG A 42 -48.97 -16.79 36.84
N THR A 43 -49.66 -16.82 35.70
CA THR A 43 -49.03 -16.72 34.38
C THR A 43 -48.36 -15.37 34.15
N VAL A 44 -48.99 -14.28 34.61
CA VAL A 44 -48.42 -12.93 34.55
C VAL A 44 -47.20 -12.80 35.46
N VAL A 45 -47.24 -13.34 36.68
CA VAL A 45 -46.12 -13.34 37.62
C VAL A 45 -44.96 -14.18 37.08
N PHE A 46 -45.21 -15.36 36.51
CA PHE A 46 -44.16 -16.17 35.87
C PHE A 46 -43.56 -15.46 34.65
N ALA A 47 -44.37 -14.76 33.84
CA ALA A 47 -43.86 -13.96 32.73
C ALA A 47 -42.98 -12.79 33.21
N LEU A 48 -43.39 -12.09 34.27
CA LEU A 48 -42.62 -11.00 34.87
C LEU A 48 -41.29 -11.47 35.46
N ILE A 49 -41.30 -12.61 36.17
CA ILE A 49 -40.08 -13.23 36.70
C ILE A 49 -39.15 -13.67 35.56
N ALA A 50 -39.69 -14.25 34.48
CA ALA A 50 -38.89 -14.64 33.31
C ALA A 50 -38.24 -13.43 32.62
N VAL A 51 -38.97 -12.32 32.48
CA VAL A 51 -38.44 -11.07 31.92
C VAL A 51 -37.33 -10.49 32.81
N LEU A 52 -37.54 -10.45 34.13
CA LEU A 52 -36.53 -9.97 35.08
C LEU A 52 -35.29 -10.86 35.11
N LEU A 53 -35.46 -12.18 35.02
CA LEU A 53 -34.35 -13.13 34.94
C LEU A 53 -33.58 -12.97 33.62
N GLY A 54 -34.30 -12.79 32.50
CA GLY A 54 -33.73 -12.52 31.19
C GLY A 54 -32.93 -11.21 31.17
N PHE A 55 -33.47 -10.14 31.77
CA PHE A 55 -32.75 -8.87 31.94
C PHE A 55 -31.49 -9.05 32.79
N LYS A 56 -31.56 -9.77 33.91
CA LYS A 56 -30.39 -10.11 34.72
C LYS A 56 -29.33 -10.88 33.95
N ILE A 57 -29.73 -11.85 33.13
CA ILE A 57 -28.81 -12.62 32.29
C ILE A 57 -28.15 -11.71 31.24
N ILE A 58 -28.90 -10.81 30.61
CA ILE A 58 -28.34 -9.84 29.66
C ILE A 58 -27.32 -8.92 30.35
N VAL A 59 -27.62 -8.44 31.56
CA VAL A 59 -26.69 -7.64 32.36
C VAL A 59 -25.44 -8.45 32.73
N TRP A 60 -25.59 -9.70 33.16
CA TRP A 60 -24.45 -10.58 33.46
C TRP A 60 -23.62 -10.93 32.23
N ILE A 61 -24.25 -11.18 31.08
CA ILE A 61 -23.57 -11.40 29.80
C ILE A 61 -22.81 -10.14 29.42
N ASN A 62 -23.39 -8.95 29.58
CA ASN A 62 -22.72 -7.69 29.28
C ASN A 62 -21.51 -7.45 30.20
N ILE A 63 -21.66 -7.66 31.52
CA ILE A 63 -20.55 -7.54 32.48
C ILE A 63 -19.47 -8.59 32.21
N PHE A 64 -19.83 -9.85 32.00
CA PHE A 64 -18.86 -10.92 31.74
C PHE A 64 -18.20 -10.78 30.35
N SER A 65 -18.96 -10.27 29.37
CA SER A 65 -18.45 -9.86 28.06
C SER A 65 -17.42 -8.75 28.16
N SER A 66 -17.55 -7.84 29.13
CA SER A 66 -16.57 -6.77 29.34
C SER A 66 -15.26 -7.25 29.96
N THR A 67 -15.25 -8.43 30.60
CA THR A 67 -14.04 -9.05 31.19
C THR A 67 -13.38 -10.09 30.28
N LEU A 68 -14.06 -10.56 29.23
CA LEU A 68 -13.56 -11.56 28.30
C LEU A 68 -13.59 -11.00 26.87
N THR A 69 -12.58 -10.21 26.52
CA THR A 69 -12.39 -9.67 25.18
C THR A 69 -11.77 -10.73 24.25
N LEU A 70 -12.52 -11.79 23.95
CA LEU A 70 -12.11 -12.74 22.92
C LEU A 70 -12.37 -12.11 21.53
N ARG A 71 -11.38 -11.38 21.01
CA ARG A 71 -11.42 -10.84 19.65
C ARG A 71 -10.74 -11.84 18.72
N MET A 72 -11.52 -12.43 17.81
CA MET A 72 -10.98 -13.26 16.73
C MET A 72 -11.08 -12.48 15.44
N ASP A 73 -9.94 -12.29 14.78
CA ASP A 73 -9.89 -11.70 13.46
C ASP A 73 -9.95 -12.80 12.40
N PHE A 74 -11.00 -12.75 11.58
CA PHE A 74 -11.24 -13.67 10.48
C PHE A 74 -10.83 -13.10 9.12
N THR A 75 -10.20 -11.92 9.09
CA THR A 75 -9.57 -11.41 7.87
C THR A 75 -8.34 -12.27 7.55
N ALA A 76 -8.10 -12.51 6.26
CA ALA A 76 -6.99 -13.36 5.81
C ALA A 76 -5.63 -12.85 6.32
N ASP A 77 -5.44 -11.53 6.30
CA ASP A 77 -4.20 -10.86 6.73
C ASP A 77 -4.25 -10.36 8.18
N LYS A 78 -5.28 -10.79 8.92
CA LYS A 78 -5.55 -10.41 10.31
C LYS A 78 -5.48 -8.89 10.55
N LEU A 79 -6.05 -8.08 9.66
CA LEU A 79 -6.00 -6.60 9.58
C LEU A 79 -6.39 -5.84 10.87
N TYR A 80 -7.07 -6.51 11.80
CA TYR A 80 -7.54 -5.99 13.08
C TYR A 80 -6.84 -6.65 14.28
N THR A 81 -5.64 -7.19 14.05
CA THR A 81 -4.71 -7.61 15.10
C THR A 81 -3.32 -7.03 14.85
N LEU A 82 -2.49 -6.96 15.89
CA LEU A 82 -1.08 -6.59 15.74
C LEU A 82 -0.34 -7.61 14.87
N SER A 83 0.48 -7.08 13.96
CA SER A 83 1.42 -7.87 13.17
C SER A 83 2.41 -8.64 14.05
N THR A 84 2.99 -9.69 13.48
CA THR A 84 4.06 -10.46 14.12
C THR A 84 5.27 -9.57 14.41
N GLY A 85 5.58 -8.63 13.50
CA GLY A 85 6.64 -7.63 13.68
C GLY A 85 6.39 -6.73 14.90
N THR A 86 5.21 -6.12 15.02
CA THR A 86 4.89 -5.29 16.18
C THR A 86 4.97 -6.07 17.49
N ARG A 87 4.44 -7.30 17.52
CA ARG A 87 4.54 -8.18 18.70
C ARG A 87 6.00 -8.52 19.05
N GLY A 88 6.86 -8.71 18.05
CA GLY A 88 8.30 -8.91 18.24
C GLY A 88 8.93 -7.72 18.98
N ILE A 89 8.72 -6.51 18.47
CA ILE A 89 9.22 -5.27 19.09
C ILE A 89 8.72 -5.13 20.53
N LEU A 90 7.42 -5.36 20.76
CA LEU A 90 6.83 -5.27 22.11
C LEU A 90 7.41 -6.32 23.09
N THR A 91 7.77 -7.50 22.59
CA THR A 91 8.37 -8.57 23.41
C THR A 91 9.79 -8.21 23.83
N GLU A 92 10.55 -7.57 22.93
CA GLU A 92 11.94 -7.13 23.13
C GLU A 92 12.07 -5.87 23.99
N LEU A 93 10.95 -5.19 24.29
CA LEU A 93 10.96 -4.04 25.18
C LEU A 93 11.65 -4.35 26.52
N PRO A 94 12.41 -3.39 27.08
CA PRO A 94 13.10 -3.56 28.36
C PRO A 94 12.16 -4.04 29.47
N LEU A 95 12.65 -4.95 30.31
CA LEU A 95 11.86 -5.69 31.31
C LEU A 95 11.72 -4.95 32.65
N GLU A 96 12.37 -3.81 32.85
CA GLU A 96 12.33 -3.10 34.12
C GLU A 96 11.11 -2.17 34.20
N LYS A 97 10.21 -2.42 35.16
CA LYS A 97 8.98 -1.61 35.39
C LYS A 97 9.19 -0.11 35.62
N LYS A 98 10.43 0.35 35.80
CA LYS A 98 10.75 1.79 35.93
C LYS A 98 11.09 2.45 34.60
N GLU A 99 11.34 1.65 33.56
CA GLU A 99 11.72 2.06 32.21
C GLU A 99 10.68 1.51 31.24
N GLN A 100 9.45 2.00 31.37
CA GLN A 100 8.37 1.66 30.43
C GLN A 100 8.35 2.65 29.27
N VAL A 101 8.00 2.18 28.08
CA VAL A 101 7.73 3.05 26.94
C VAL A 101 6.42 3.79 27.21
N GLN A 102 6.43 5.11 27.15
CA GLN A 102 5.23 5.94 27.32
C GLN A 102 4.75 6.46 25.97
N ILE A 103 3.50 6.15 25.65
CA ILE A 103 2.78 6.72 24.52
C ILE A 103 1.82 7.79 25.04
N ARG A 104 2.07 9.05 24.67
CA ARG A 104 1.17 10.17 24.94
C ARG A 104 0.31 10.42 23.70
N TYR A 105 -0.98 10.06 23.79
CA TYR A 105 -1.96 10.24 22.73
C TYR A 105 -2.76 11.52 22.91
N TYR A 106 -2.59 12.47 22.00
CA TYR A 106 -3.26 13.76 22.02
C TYR A 106 -4.47 13.73 21.08
N CYS A 107 -5.67 13.91 21.63
CA CYS A 107 -6.92 13.86 20.87
C CYS A 107 -7.93 14.88 21.41
N SER A 108 -8.27 15.87 20.60
CA SER A 108 -9.31 16.85 20.92
C SER A 108 -10.69 16.18 21.00
N LYS A 109 -11.29 16.18 22.20
CA LYS A 109 -12.62 15.59 22.47
C LYS A 109 -13.56 16.64 23.09
N GLY A 110 -14.88 16.48 22.90
CA GLY A 110 -15.90 17.27 23.60
C GLY A 110 -16.40 18.50 22.82
N LYS A 111 -16.16 19.71 23.36
CA LYS A 111 -16.66 21.00 22.79
C LYS A 111 -16.00 21.39 21.47
N VAL A 112 -14.86 20.78 21.17
CA VAL A 112 -14.13 20.95 19.90
C VAL A 112 -14.72 19.97 18.89
N GLU A 113 -15.40 20.50 17.88
CA GLU A 113 -16.09 19.68 16.89
C GLU A 113 -15.09 19.13 15.86
N MET A 114 -14.56 17.93 16.12
CA MET A 114 -13.74 17.23 15.14
C MET A 114 -14.59 16.81 13.93
N PRO A 115 -14.05 16.93 12.70
CA PRO A 115 -14.66 16.36 11.51
C PRO A 115 -15.01 14.88 11.72
N VAL A 116 -16.17 14.45 11.20
CA VAL A 116 -16.67 13.07 11.37
C VAL A 116 -15.63 12.02 10.99
N VAL A 117 -14.89 12.26 9.90
CA VAL A 117 -13.82 11.38 9.40
C VAL A 117 -12.69 11.21 10.43
N LEU A 118 -12.24 12.32 11.05
CA LEU A 118 -11.18 12.28 12.07
C LEU A 118 -11.69 11.67 13.38
N LYS A 119 -12.98 11.83 13.71
CA LYS A 119 -13.60 11.18 14.86
C LYS A 119 -13.76 9.67 14.69
N SER A 120 -14.04 9.17 13.49
CA SER A 120 -13.98 7.73 13.21
C SER A 120 -12.56 7.20 13.27
N PHE A 121 -11.60 7.98 12.77
CA PHE A 121 -10.20 7.61 12.79
C PHE A 121 -9.63 7.59 14.21
N SER A 122 -9.93 8.57 15.05
CA SER A 122 -9.45 8.60 16.44
C SER A 122 -9.90 7.40 17.27
N ARG A 123 -11.08 6.83 17.00
CA ARG A 123 -11.51 5.57 17.62
C ARG A 123 -10.64 4.39 17.20
N ARG A 124 -10.22 4.32 15.94
CA ARG A 124 -9.31 3.28 15.45
C ARG A 124 -7.91 3.44 16.04
N VAL A 125 -7.45 4.69 16.23
CA VAL A 125 -6.21 4.97 16.95
C VAL A 125 -6.32 4.49 18.41
N ASP A 126 -7.40 4.85 19.11
CA ASP A 126 -7.66 4.37 20.48
C ASP A 126 -7.66 2.83 20.56
N ASP A 127 -8.33 2.14 19.62
CA ASP A 127 -8.38 0.67 19.54
C ASP A 127 -6.98 0.05 19.34
N LEU A 128 -6.16 0.61 18.44
CA LEU A 128 -4.80 0.12 18.17
C LEU A 128 -3.88 0.32 19.39
N LEU A 129 -3.96 1.48 20.04
CA LEU A 129 -3.18 1.78 21.24
C LEU A 129 -3.53 0.84 22.40
N GLU A 130 -4.82 0.52 22.57
CA GLU A 130 -5.26 -0.46 23.55
C GLU A 130 -4.72 -1.86 23.25
N GLU A 131 -4.64 -2.25 21.97
CA GLU A 131 -4.05 -3.53 21.57
C GLU A 131 -2.52 -3.58 21.84
N LEU A 132 -1.80 -2.49 21.57
CA LEU A 132 -0.37 -2.36 21.91
C LEU A 132 -0.14 -2.47 23.42
N GLU A 133 -0.92 -1.75 24.23
CA GLU A 133 -0.85 -1.76 25.70
C GLU A 133 -1.09 -3.17 26.26
N GLN A 134 -2.09 -3.88 25.74
CA GLN A 134 -2.38 -5.27 26.13
C GLN A 134 -1.28 -6.25 25.71
N ALA A 135 -0.71 -6.07 24.51
CA ALA A 135 0.33 -6.97 24.00
C ALA A 135 1.71 -6.75 24.63
N ALA A 136 1.98 -5.57 25.18
CA ALA A 136 3.25 -5.22 25.82
C ALA A 136 3.42 -5.75 27.25
N ASP A 137 2.38 -6.37 27.83
CA ASP A 137 2.41 -6.97 29.18
C ASP A 137 2.93 -6.02 30.28
N GLY A 138 2.51 -4.74 30.22
CA GLY A 138 2.88 -3.71 31.19
C GLY A 138 4.24 -3.04 30.97
N LYS A 139 4.90 -3.28 29.83
CA LYS A 139 6.12 -2.56 29.39
C LYS A 139 5.83 -1.25 28.64
N LEU A 140 4.56 -1.01 28.31
CA LEU A 140 4.09 0.14 27.55
C LEU A 140 2.88 0.73 28.27
N GLU A 141 2.86 2.04 28.47
CA GLU A 141 1.75 2.80 29.04
C GLU A 141 1.22 3.82 28.04
N VAL A 142 -0.12 3.94 27.92
CA VAL A 142 -0.77 4.92 27.04
C VAL A 142 -1.46 6.02 27.85
N GLU A 143 -0.87 7.21 27.90
CA GLU A 143 -1.48 8.41 28.49
C GLU A 143 -2.36 9.11 27.44
N ARG A 144 -3.67 9.23 27.71
CA ARG A 144 -4.65 9.84 26.80
C ARG A 144 -4.93 11.28 27.20
N LEU A 145 -4.50 12.23 26.40
CA LEU A 145 -4.55 13.67 26.66
C LEU A 145 -5.53 14.37 25.71
N ASN A 146 -6.34 15.28 26.28
CA ASN A 146 -7.25 16.14 25.51
C ASN A 146 -6.76 17.59 25.59
N PRO A 147 -6.03 18.10 24.57
CA PRO A 147 -5.63 19.50 24.49
C PRO A 147 -6.83 20.43 24.42
N LEU A 148 -6.93 21.32 25.40
CA LEU A 148 -7.91 22.40 25.45
C LEU A 148 -7.17 23.70 25.78
N PRO A 149 -7.61 24.87 25.28
CA PRO A 149 -7.02 26.17 25.65
C PRO A 149 -7.05 26.52 27.13
N THR A 150 -7.73 25.69 27.94
CA THR A 150 -7.95 25.88 29.38
C THR A 150 -7.12 24.93 30.23
N ASN A 151 -6.34 24.02 29.62
CA ASN A 151 -5.50 23.05 30.33
C ASN A 151 -4.07 23.02 29.79
N ASN A 152 -3.16 22.42 30.56
CA ASN A 152 -1.75 22.36 30.21
C ASN A 152 -1.44 21.26 29.17
N HIS A 153 -2.45 20.57 28.63
CA HIS A 153 -2.22 19.51 27.64
C HIS A 153 -1.84 20.09 26.27
N GLU A 154 -2.25 21.33 25.97
CA GLU A 154 -1.81 22.04 24.76
C GLU A 154 -0.31 22.37 24.82
N GLU A 155 0.16 22.86 25.98
CA GLU A 155 1.59 23.11 26.19
C GLU A 155 2.41 21.81 26.12
N LYS A 156 1.94 20.73 26.77
CA LYS A 156 2.57 19.40 26.66
C LYS A 156 2.61 18.90 25.21
N ALA A 157 1.54 19.07 24.44
CA ALA A 157 1.51 18.68 23.03
C ALA A 157 2.59 19.43 22.23
N GLY A 158 2.76 20.73 22.47
CA GLY A 158 3.83 21.52 21.84
C GLY A 158 5.23 21.04 22.22
N ILE A 159 5.48 20.72 23.50
CA ILE A 159 6.77 20.18 23.97
C ILE A 159 7.08 18.83 23.32
N ASP A 160 6.07 17.97 23.24
CA ASP A 160 6.17 16.64 22.62
C ASP A 160 6.18 16.68 21.08
N GLY A 161 6.18 17.87 20.47
CA GLY A 161 6.21 18.02 19.00
C GLY A 161 4.93 17.58 18.29
N VAL A 162 3.78 17.63 18.97
CA VAL A 162 2.45 17.42 18.39
C VAL A 162 1.83 18.76 18.00
N GLU A 163 1.43 18.86 16.73
CA GLU A 163 0.98 20.13 16.14
C GLU A 163 -0.55 20.23 16.06
N GLY A 164 -1.06 21.43 16.32
CA GLY A 164 -2.48 21.74 16.14
C GLY A 164 -2.84 21.90 14.66
N GLN A 165 -3.85 21.16 14.20
CA GLN A 165 -4.39 21.24 12.86
C GLN A 165 -5.55 22.23 12.81
N MET A 166 -5.48 23.22 11.92
CA MET A 166 -6.61 24.11 11.67
C MET A 166 -7.63 23.43 10.75
N THR A 167 -8.86 23.27 11.23
CA THR A 167 -9.97 22.75 10.42
C THR A 167 -10.46 23.78 9.42
N GLN A 168 -11.24 23.33 8.42
CA GLN A 168 -11.92 24.23 7.48
C GLN A 168 -12.88 25.23 8.17
N THR A 169 -13.30 24.93 9.39
CA THR A 169 -14.13 25.80 10.23
C THR A 169 -13.32 26.82 11.04
N GLY A 170 -11.98 26.84 10.91
CA GLY A 170 -11.07 27.74 11.63
C GLY A 170 -10.80 27.31 13.08
N VAL A 171 -11.21 26.10 13.48
CA VAL A 171 -10.99 25.57 14.82
C VAL A 171 -9.69 24.76 14.82
N ILE A 172 -8.84 24.97 15.81
CA ILE A 172 -7.62 24.17 15.99
C ILE A 172 -8.00 22.87 16.71
N ILE A 173 -7.57 21.74 16.15
CA ILE A 173 -7.74 20.41 16.72
C ILE A 173 -6.38 19.73 16.85
N TYR A 174 -6.21 18.93 17.89
CA TYR A 174 -5.03 18.13 18.11
C TYR A 174 -5.36 16.66 17.89
N LEU A 175 -4.62 16.02 17.00
CA LEU A 175 -4.66 14.58 16.77
C LEU A 175 -3.24 14.13 16.43
N GLY A 176 -2.52 13.63 17.42
CA GLY A 176 -1.10 13.28 17.33
C GLY A 176 -0.68 12.34 18.45
N ILE A 177 0.50 11.74 18.31
CA ILE A 177 1.05 10.80 19.29
C ILE A 177 2.52 11.18 19.55
N ALA A 178 2.96 11.09 20.80
CA ALA A 178 4.38 11.08 21.12
C ALA A 178 4.73 9.79 21.84
N VAL A 179 5.79 9.13 21.37
CA VAL A 179 6.36 7.94 21.99
C VAL A 179 7.64 8.36 22.68
N SER A 180 7.83 7.95 23.92
CA SER A 180 9.01 8.32 24.69
C SER A 180 9.54 7.14 25.49
N PHE A 181 10.85 7.10 25.63
CA PHE A 181 11.58 6.15 26.45
C PHE A 181 12.85 6.83 26.95
N LEU A 182 13.03 6.88 28.28
CA LEU A 182 14.10 7.64 28.92
C LEU A 182 14.12 9.11 28.44
N ASP A 183 15.22 9.58 27.86
CA ASP A 183 15.40 10.95 27.37
C ASP A 183 15.01 11.11 25.88
N GLU A 184 14.69 10.01 25.20
CA GLU A 184 14.32 10.02 23.78
C GLU A 184 12.80 10.17 23.62
N THR A 185 12.39 11.09 22.75
CA THR A 185 10.98 11.30 22.39
C THR A 185 10.84 11.45 20.88
N ILE A 186 9.95 10.65 20.30
CA ILE A 186 9.62 10.68 18.88
C ILE A 186 8.15 11.00 18.73
N SER A 187 7.86 12.04 17.97
CA SER A 187 6.50 12.49 17.73
C SER A 187 5.99 12.05 16.35
N LEU A 188 4.70 11.73 16.32
CA LEU A 188 3.84 11.68 15.15
C LEU A 188 3.00 12.96 15.20
N PRO A 189 3.47 14.07 14.60
CA PRO A 189 2.97 15.41 14.90
C PRO A 189 1.49 15.58 14.57
N THR A 190 1.07 14.93 13.49
CA THR A 190 -0.30 14.99 12.97
C THR A 190 -0.70 13.62 12.45
N LEU A 191 -1.85 13.11 12.91
CA LEU A 191 -2.49 11.95 12.33
C LEU A 191 -3.66 12.42 11.47
N GLY A 192 -3.90 11.72 10.37
CA GLY A 192 -5.00 11.98 9.47
C GLY A 192 -5.35 10.77 8.64
N ARG A 193 -6.26 10.95 7.68
CA ARG A 193 -6.67 9.86 6.79
C ARG A 193 -5.50 9.24 6.01
N ALA A 194 -4.49 10.05 5.67
CA ALA A 194 -3.33 9.58 4.91
C ALA A 194 -2.44 8.60 5.71
N THR A 195 -2.37 8.77 7.03
CA THR A 195 -1.57 7.92 7.93
C THR A 195 -2.37 6.72 8.45
N GLU A 196 -3.63 6.55 8.03
CA GLU A 196 -4.52 5.51 8.57
C GLU A 196 -4.00 4.10 8.28
N ASN A 197 -3.50 3.88 7.07
CA ASN A 197 -2.98 2.57 6.66
C ASN A 197 -1.60 2.30 7.25
N THR A 198 -0.81 3.34 7.50
CA THR A 198 0.57 3.27 8.01
C THR A 198 0.68 3.38 9.53
N LEU A 199 -0.44 3.62 10.24
CA LEU A 199 -0.42 3.96 11.66
C LEU A 199 0.30 2.92 12.53
N GLU A 200 0.07 1.63 12.28
CA GLU A 200 0.74 0.55 13.02
C GLU A 200 2.26 0.58 12.79
N TYR A 201 2.68 0.76 11.54
CA TYR A 201 4.09 0.90 11.18
C TYR A 201 4.72 2.14 11.83
N ASP A 202 4.07 3.31 11.71
CA ASP A 202 4.57 4.57 12.24
C ASP A 202 4.75 4.51 13.77
N LEU A 203 3.81 3.86 14.48
CA LEU A 203 3.90 3.63 15.92
C LEU A 203 4.99 2.64 16.29
N ALA A 204 5.04 1.50 15.61
CA ALA A 204 6.06 0.48 15.88
C ALA A 204 7.47 1.01 15.62
N ARG A 205 7.66 1.80 14.55
CA ARG A 205 8.90 2.51 14.24
C ARG A 205 9.25 3.53 15.32
N ALA A 206 8.29 4.31 15.80
CA ALA A 206 8.53 5.25 16.89
C ALA A 206 8.96 4.54 18.17
N ILE A 207 8.31 3.43 18.54
CA ILE A 207 8.68 2.58 19.69
C ILE A 207 10.08 2.00 19.53
N TYR A 208 10.39 1.46 18.35
CA TYR A 208 11.71 0.89 18.06
C TYR A 208 12.82 1.94 18.20
N ARG A 209 12.61 3.13 17.64
CA ARG A 209 13.63 4.19 17.66
C ARG A 209 13.88 4.78 19.03
N VAL A 210 12.85 4.93 19.88
CA VAL A 210 13.10 5.40 21.25
C VAL A 210 13.80 4.36 22.11
N THR A 211 13.70 3.07 21.74
CA THR A 211 14.39 1.96 22.44
C THR A 211 15.77 1.64 21.85
N HIS A 212 16.06 2.11 20.64
CA HIS A 212 17.34 1.94 19.93
C HIS A 212 17.86 3.31 19.44
N PRO A 213 18.43 4.13 20.33
CA PRO A 213 18.85 5.50 19.99
C PRO A 213 20.02 5.56 18.99
N GLU A 214 20.86 4.53 18.94
CA GLU A 214 21.99 4.47 18.01
C GLU A 214 21.51 4.08 16.61
N LYS A 215 21.67 5.00 15.65
CA LYS A 215 21.34 4.75 14.24
C LYS A 215 22.47 3.97 13.58
N SER A 216 22.12 2.89 12.88
CA SER A 216 23.06 2.24 11.94
C SER A 216 23.52 3.22 10.86
N THR A 217 24.77 3.06 10.42
CA THR A 217 25.37 3.94 9.43
C THR A 217 25.28 3.31 8.04
N VAL A 218 24.73 4.06 7.09
CA VAL A 218 24.58 3.65 5.70
C VAL A 218 25.48 4.51 4.83
N GLY A 219 26.46 3.88 4.18
CA GLY A 219 27.31 4.52 3.18
C GLY A 219 26.61 4.54 1.82
N ILE A 220 26.63 5.66 1.11
CA ILE A 220 26.16 5.78 -0.28
C ILE A 220 27.35 6.11 -1.16
N MET A 221 27.68 5.19 -2.05
CA MET A 221 28.70 5.34 -3.10
C MET A 221 27.99 5.43 -4.46
N SER A 222 28.18 6.52 -5.20
CA SER A 222 27.44 6.76 -6.43
C SER A 222 28.19 7.69 -7.37
N SER A 223 28.21 7.37 -8.67
CA SER A 223 28.67 8.30 -9.70
C SER A 223 27.58 9.33 -10.09
N LEU A 224 26.32 9.08 -9.72
CA LEU A 224 25.21 10.01 -9.90
C LEU A 224 25.12 11.02 -8.74
N PRO A 225 24.63 12.26 -8.96
CA PRO A 225 24.53 13.31 -7.95
C PRO A 225 23.34 13.10 -7.00
N VAL A 226 23.22 11.91 -6.41
CA VAL A 226 22.06 11.49 -5.59
C VAL A 226 21.97 12.24 -4.26
N MET A 227 23.11 12.68 -3.73
CA MET A 227 23.18 13.52 -2.52
C MET A 227 22.89 15.01 -2.81
N GLY A 228 22.60 15.36 -4.07
CA GLY A 228 22.52 16.75 -4.52
C GLY A 228 23.89 17.40 -4.70
N ALA A 229 23.90 18.65 -5.18
CA ALA A 229 25.12 19.46 -5.26
C ALA A 229 25.14 20.54 -4.17
N PRO A 230 26.31 20.86 -3.58
CA PRO A 230 26.42 22.00 -2.69
C PRO A 230 26.08 23.29 -3.44
N ALA A 231 25.29 24.16 -2.80
CA ALA A 231 24.83 25.42 -3.39
C ALA A 231 26.03 26.27 -3.84
N GLN A 232 26.32 26.28 -5.15
CA GLN A 232 27.30 27.21 -5.70
C GLN A 232 26.77 28.64 -5.58
N ASN A 233 27.73 29.55 -5.35
CA ASN A 233 27.56 30.96 -5.01
C ASN A 233 26.35 31.62 -5.73
N PRO A 234 25.36 32.19 -5.01
CA PRO A 234 24.15 32.77 -5.60
C PRO A 234 24.39 33.97 -6.54
N MET A 235 25.63 34.45 -6.66
CA MET A 235 26.04 35.50 -7.62
C MET A 235 26.28 34.98 -9.05
N MET A 236 26.41 33.66 -9.28
CA MET A 236 26.39 33.10 -10.64
C MET A 236 24.92 32.89 -11.05
N GLY A 237 24.27 34.01 -11.38
CA GLY A 237 22.91 34.02 -11.87
C GLY A 237 22.75 33.17 -13.13
N GLN A 238 21.72 32.31 -13.11
CA GLN A 238 20.97 31.90 -14.29
C GLN A 238 21.66 30.90 -15.23
N ARG A 239 21.83 29.65 -14.77
CA ARG A 239 21.79 28.43 -15.63
C ARG A 239 21.74 27.17 -14.77
N GLY A 240 20.55 26.58 -14.62
CA GLY A 240 20.32 25.28 -13.97
C GLY A 240 19.71 25.38 -12.58
N ALA A 241 18.59 24.67 -12.37
CA ALA A 241 18.14 24.37 -11.01
C ALA A 241 19.23 23.51 -10.33
N GLN A 242 19.62 23.87 -9.11
CA GLN A 242 20.57 23.07 -8.34
C GLN A 242 20.03 21.64 -8.19
N PRO A 243 20.84 20.60 -8.46
CA PRO A 243 20.43 19.21 -8.24
C PRO A 243 20.03 19.01 -6.78
N GLN A 244 18.74 18.81 -6.55
CA GLN A 244 18.22 18.45 -5.24
C GLN A 244 18.64 17.00 -4.92
N PRO A 245 18.90 16.67 -3.65
CA PRO A 245 19.08 15.29 -3.23
C PRO A 245 17.89 14.44 -3.70
N TRP A 246 18.17 13.22 -4.13
CA TRP A 246 17.13 12.28 -4.49
C TRP A 246 16.30 11.93 -3.27
N ARG A 247 15.02 11.61 -3.48
CA ARG A 247 14.07 11.50 -2.37
C ARG A 247 14.45 10.34 -1.45
N PHE A 248 14.93 9.22 -1.99
CA PHE A 248 15.32 8.06 -1.19
C PHE A 248 16.40 8.40 -0.15
N VAL A 249 17.35 9.28 -0.48
CA VAL A 249 18.39 9.73 0.47
C VAL A 249 17.74 10.41 1.68
N SER A 250 16.83 11.35 1.43
CA SER A 250 16.11 12.06 2.49
C SER A 250 15.19 11.15 3.31
N GLU A 251 14.69 10.05 2.72
CA GLU A 251 13.90 9.05 3.44
C GLU A 251 14.81 8.18 4.33
N LEU A 252 15.96 7.72 3.82
CA LEU A 252 16.97 6.97 4.59
C LEU A 252 17.52 7.79 5.77
N GLN A 253 17.79 9.07 5.59
CA GLN A 253 18.29 9.97 6.64
C GLN A 253 17.36 10.09 7.86
N LYS A 254 16.07 9.77 7.71
CA LYS A 254 15.13 9.77 8.83
C LYS A 254 15.49 8.69 9.85
N ASP A 255 15.96 7.54 9.38
CA ASP A 255 16.20 6.33 10.19
C ASP A 255 17.68 6.03 10.41
N TYR A 256 18.54 6.37 9.44
CA TYR A 256 19.94 5.96 9.43
C TYR A 256 20.90 7.16 9.43
N ASN A 257 22.14 6.93 9.85
CA ASN A 257 23.21 7.88 9.62
C ASN A 257 23.74 7.71 8.20
N VAL A 258 23.30 8.55 7.26
CA VAL A 258 23.67 8.42 5.85
C VAL A 258 24.94 9.21 5.55
N ARG A 259 25.97 8.53 5.05
CA ARG A 259 27.26 9.14 4.66
C ARG A 259 27.53 8.97 3.18
N LYS A 260 28.08 10.01 2.56
CA LYS A 260 28.58 9.94 1.17
C LYS A 260 29.96 9.27 1.18
N ILE A 261 30.16 8.30 0.30
CA ILE A 261 31.45 7.69 -0.01
C ILE A 261 31.79 8.03 -1.45
N GLU A 262 33.04 8.41 -1.71
CA GLU A 262 33.48 8.72 -3.07
C GLU A 262 33.54 7.44 -3.91
N ALA A 263 33.22 7.54 -5.21
CA ALA A 263 33.19 6.41 -6.13
C ALA A 263 34.57 5.75 -6.35
N THR A 264 35.64 6.49 -6.07
CA THR A 264 37.04 6.06 -6.21
C THR A 264 37.70 5.78 -4.86
N ALA A 265 36.91 5.48 -3.82
CA ALA A 265 37.45 5.23 -2.50
C ALA A 265 38.07 3.82 -2.42
N ASP A 266 39.34 3.76 -2.04
CA ASP A 266 40.08 2.50 -1.88
C ASP A 266 39.98 1.91 -0.46
N VAL A 267 39.28 2.60 0.44
CA VAL A 267 38.96 2.12 1.80
C VAL A 267 37.53 2.51 2.17
N ILE A 268 36.76 1.55 2.70
CA ILE A 268 35.44 1.80 3.27
C ILE A 268 35.59 2.01 4.79
N PRO A 269 35.14 3.15 5.36
CA PRO A 269 35.20 3.38 6.80
C PRO A 269 34.55 2.28 7.63
N SER A 270 35.20 1.87 8.72
CA SER A 270 34.78 0.74 9.57
C SER A 270 33.49 0.97 10.35
N ASP A 271 33.00 2.21 10.42
CA ASP A 271 31.76 2.57 11.10
C ASP A 271 30.51 2.48 10.20
N ILE A 272 30.68 2.04 8.95
CA ILE A 272 29.58 1.77 8.01
C ILE A 272 29.11 0.33 8.20
N ASP A 273 27.81 0.13 8.38
CA ASP A 273 27.20 -1.19 8.52
C ASP A 273 26.72 -1.74 7.16
N THR A 274 26.11 -0.86 6.37
CA THR A 274 25.56 -1.17 5.04
C THR A 274 26.09 -0.19 4.00
N LEU A 275 26.62 -0.70 2.88
CA LEU A 275 27.04 0.09 1.73
C LEU A 275 25.99 -0.01 0.61
N VAL A 276 25.52 1.14 0.13
CA VAL A 276 24.68 1.28 -1.06
C VAL A 276 25.54 1.79 -2.20
N MET A 277 25.83 0.92 -3.16
CA MET A 277 26.50 1.28 -4.41
C MET A 277 25.45 1.53 -5.49
N LEU A 278 25.36 2.77 -5.99
CA LEU A 278 24.36 3.15 -6.98
C LEU A 278 25.05 3.68 -8.23
N HIS A 279 25.04 2.88 -9.30
CA HIS A 279 25.63 3.25 -10.59
C HIS A 279 27.07 3.77 -10.47
N VAL A 280 27.96 2.96 -9.87
CA VAL A 280 29.38 3.31 -9.78
C VAL A 280 30.04 2.94 -11.11
N LYS A 281 30.47 3.95 -11.87
CA LYS A 281 31.14 3.78 -13.17
C LYS A 281 32.65 3.61 -12.98
N ASP A 282 33.28 2.94 -13.94
CA ASP A 282 34.74 2.82 -14.04
C ASP A 282 35.40 2.36 -12.71
N VAL A 283 34.80 1.35 -12.06
CA VAL A 283 35.28 0.84 -10.76
C VAL A 283 36.73 0.35 -10.90
N THR A 284 37.64 0.92 -10.12
CA THR A 284 39.05 0.53 -10.10
C THR A 284 39.23 -0.79 -9.34
N PRO A 285 40.31 -1.55 -9.61
CA PRO A 285 40.67 -2.69 -8.78
C PRO A 285 40.78 -2.33 -7.29
N GLY A 286 41.32 -1.14 -6.96
CA GLY A 286 41.35 -0.59 -5.59
C GLY A 286 39.96 -0.46 -4.95
N THR A 287 38.99 0.17 -5.64
CA THR A 287 37.61 0.27 -5.13
C THR A 287 36.95 -1.11 -5.00
N GLU A 288 37.11 -2.01 -5.97
CA GLU A 288 36.57 -3.38 -5.85
C GLU A 288 37.18 -4.14 -4.66
N TYR A 289 38.47 -3.95 -4.40
CA TYR A 289 39.15 -4.53 -3.23
C TYR A 289 38.61 -3.94 -1.92
N ALA A 290 38.37 -2.63 -1.86
CA ALA A 290 37.77 -1.98 -0.70
C ALA A 290 36.39 -2.57 -0.35
N VAL A 291 35.56 -2.81 -1.38
CA VAL A 291 34.25 -3.43 -1.25
C VAL A 291 34.36 -4.90 -0.85
N ASP A 292 35.31 -5.65 -1.43
CA ASP A 292 35.61 -7.03 -1.06
C ASP A 292 35.93 -7.13 0.44
N GLN A 293 36.89 -6.35 0.92
CA GLN A 293 37.32 -6.39 2.32
C GLN A 293 36.23 -5.92 3.29
N PHE A 294 35.40 -4.95 2.89
CA PHE A 294 34.22 -4.55 3.64
C PHE A 294 33.24 -5.72 3.84
N ILE A 295 32.98 -6.51 2.79
CA ILE A 295 32.12 -7.70 2.85
C ILE A 295 32.78 -8.79 3.70
N MET A 296 34.09 -9.02 3.58
CA MET A 296 34.83 -9.99 4.39
C MET A 296 34.78 -9.64 5.90
N GLY A 297 34.76 -8.35 6.23
CA GLY A 297 34.54 -7.84 7.59
C GLY A 297 33.12 -8.07 8.13
N GLY A 298 32.19 -8.54 7.30
CA GLY A 298 30.78 -8.75 7.64
C GLY A 298 29.86 -7.59 7.28
N GLY A 299 30.38 -6.55 6.61
CA GLY A 299 29.60 -5.45 6.06
C GLY A 299 28.62 -5.93 4.98
N LYS A 300 27.48 -5.27 4.86
CA LYS A 300 26.40 -5.65 3.93
C LYS A 300 26.38 -4.76 2.70
N LEU A 301 26.16 -5.33 1.52
CA LEU A 301 26.19 -4.59 0.24
C LEU A 301 24.82 -4.58 -0.44
N ILE A 302 24.40 -3.40 -0.90
CA ILE A 302 23.31 -3.23 -1.87
C ILE A 302 23.92 -2.59 -3.11
N ALA A 303 23.96 -3.30 -4.23
CA ALA A 303 24.54 -2.79 -5.47
C ALA A 303 23.48 -2.68 -6.57
N PHE A 304 23.38 -1.49 -7.16
CA PHE A 304 22.60 -1.21 -8.35
C PHE A 304 23.57 -1.05 -9.52
N VAL A 305 23.65 -2.09 -10.33
CA VAL A 305 24.42 -2.15 -11.56
C VAL A 305 23.49 -1.99 -12.74
N ASP A 306 24.02 -1.56 -13.88
CA ASP A 306 23.17 -1.07 -14.96
C ASP A 306 23.91 -1.22 -16.30
N PRO A 307 23.32 -1.85 -17.33
CA PRO A 307 23.89 -1.84 -18.67
C PRO A 307 23.85 -0.45 -19.32
N ILE A 308 22.85 0.38 -18.97
CA ILE A 308 22.64 1.72 -19.54
C ILE A 308 21.71 2.59 -18.66
N SER A 309 22.30 3.46 -17.84
CA SER A 309 21.51 4.46 -17.10
C SER A 309 20.99 5.58 -18.02
N ALA A 310 19.67 5.67 -18.18
CA ALA A 310 18.99 6.77 -18.85
C ALA A 310 19.18 8.10 -18.11
N VAL A 311 19.29 8.07 -16.78
CA VAL A 311 19.52 9.27 -15.96
C VAL A 311 20.93 9.83 -16.17
N ASP A 312 21.95 8.97 -16.25
CA ASP A 312 23.31 9.41 -16.59
C ASP A 312 23.33 10.04 -17.99
N GLN A 313 22.63 9.46 -18.97
CA GLN A 313 22.55 10.03 -20.33
C GLN A 313 21.85 11.38 -20.39
N GLN A 314 20.76 11.58 -19.63
CA GLN A 314 20.03 12.84 -19.61
C GLN A 314 20.86 13.99 -19.04
N ASN A 315 21.73 13.71 -18.07
CA ASN A 315 22.55 14.72 -17.40
C ASN A 315 23.80 15.14 -18.20
N ARG A 316 23.99 14.64 -19.42
CA ARG A 316 25.20 14.92 -20.22
C ARG A 316 25.17 16.31 -20.85
N PRO A 317 26.24 17.12 -20.70
CA PRO A 317 26.45 18.28 -21.52
C PRO A 317 26.53 17.85 -22.99
N GLN A 318 25.86 18.57 -23.88
CA GLN A 318 25.81 18.29 -25.32
C GLN A 318 27.19 18.58 -25.95
N GLN A 319 28.18 17.71 -25.72
CA GLN A 319 29.51 17.77 -26.32
C GLN A 319 29.58 16.90 -27.59
N MET A 320 30.36 17.36 -28.57
CA MET A 320 30.64 16.64 -29.82
C MET A 320 31.70 15.56 -29.60
N GLY A 321 31.31 14.41 -29.07
CA GLY A 321 32.14 13.21 -28.97
C GLY A 321 31.27 11.95 -28.96
N PRO A 322 31.84 10.75 -29.23
CA PRO A 322 31.13 9.52 -29.00
C PRO A 322 30.67 9.47 -27.54
N PRO A 323 29.41 9.09 -27.26
CA PRO A 323 28.91 9.08 -25.90
C PRO A 323 29.77 8.12 -25.06
N PRO A 324 30.30 8.56 -23.91
CA PRO A 324 31.01 7.67 -23.00
C PRO A 324 30.08 6.55 -22.54
N GLU A 325 30.65 5.40 -22.20
CA GLU A 325 29.86 4.27 -21.73
C GLU A 325 29.08 4.65 -20.46
N SER A 326 27.83 4.20 -20.41
CA SER A 326 26.88 4.50 -19.33
C SER A 326 26.60 3.26 -18.49
N MET A 327 27.51 2.29 -18.53
CA MET A 327 27.38 1.01 -17.85
C MET A 327 28.02 1.05 -16.46
N SER A 328 27.60 0.16 -15.59
CA SER A 328 28.21 -0.09 -14.29
C SER A 328 28.13 -1.58 -13.98
N THR A 329 29.22 -2.16 -13.46
CA THR A 329 29.33 -3.59 -13.10
C THR A 329 30.48 -3.78 -12.09
N LEU A 330 30.59 -4.97 -11.51
CA LEU A 330 31.62 -5.37 -10.53
C LEU A 330 32.25 -6.71 -10.95
N PRO A 331 33.03 -6.75 -12.05
CA PRO A 331 33.43 -7.99 -12.71
C PRO A 331 34.12 -9.00 -11.78
N ARG A 332 35.14 -8.59 -11.00
CA ARG A 332 35.90 -9.55 -10.18
C ARG A 332 35.07 -10.09 -9.02
N LEU A 333 34.25 -9.23 -8.44
CA LEU A 333 33.35 -9.61 -7.35
C LEU A 333 32.26 -10.56 -7.85
N PHE A 334 31.65 -10.27 -8.99
CA PHE A 334 30.61 -11.10 -9.59
C PHE A 334 31.15 -12.48 -9.98
N ASP A 335 32.36 -12.55 -10.55
CA ASP A 335 33.05 -13.81 -10.83
C ASP A 335 33.25 -14.65 -9.55
N ALA A 336 33.68 -14.01 -8.44
CA ALA A 336 33.88 -14.67 -7.16
C ALA A 336 32.56 -15.17 -6.53
N TRP A 337 31.44 -14.51 -6.82
CA TRP A 337 30.11 -14.89 -6.34
C TRP A 337 29.34 -15.80 -7.30
N GLY A 338 29.93 -16.15 -8.46
CA GLY A 338 29.30 -17.00 -9.47
C GLY A 338 28.07 -16.37 -10.11
N VAL A 339 28.07 -15.03 -10.23
CA VAL A 339 27.04 -14.22 -10.88
C VAL A 339 27.59 -13.70 -12.19
N GLU A 340 26.80 -13.80 -13.26
CA GLU A 340 27.14 -13.22 -14.56
C GLU A 340 26.22 -12.03 -14.83
N PHE A 341 26.78 -10.93 -15.32
CA PHE A 341 26.02 -9.73 -15.68
C PHE A 341 26.54 -9.16 -17.01
N ASP A 342 25.76 -9.33 -18.08
CA ASP A 342 26.11 -8.80 -19.39
C ASP A 342 25.70 -7.34 -19.51
N THR A 343 26.69 -6.45 -19.68
CA THR A 343 26.48 -5.01 -19.80
C THR A 343 26.04 -4.56 -21.19
N ASP A 344 26.04 -5.45 -22.17
CA ASP A 344 25.58 -5.19 -23.55
C ASP A 344 24.14 -5.65 -23.78
N GLU A 345 23.59 -6.51 -22.93
CA GLU A 345 22.21 -6.98 -23.00
C GLU A 345 21.29 -6.27 -21.99
N MET A 346 20.06 -6.00 -22.42
CA MET A 346 18.96 -5.56 -21.55
C MET A 346 17.76 -6.47 -21.74
N ILE A 347 16.83 -6.47 -20.79
CA ILE A 347 15.57 -7.18 -20.91
C ILE A 347 14.48 -6.29 -21.51
N MET A 348 13.73 -6.86 -22.44
CA MET A 348 12.45 -6.33 -22.91
C MET A 348 11.35 -7.30 -22.53
N ASP A 349 10.28 -6.83 -21.90
CA ASP A 349 9.17 -7.65 -21.42
C ASP A 349 7.84 -6.99 -21.77
N ASN A 350 7.03 -7.67 -22.58
CA ASN A 350 5.76 -7.12 -23.06
C ASN A 350 4.61 -7.33 -22.07
N GLU A 351 4.65 -8.39 -21.24
CA GLU A 351 3.61 -8.64 -20.23
C GLU A 351 3.67 -7.56 -19.14
N ASN A 352 4.89 -7.13 -18.79
CA ASN A 352 5.14 -6.13 -17.75
C ASN A 352 5.41 -4.71 -18.29
N ALA A 353 5.11 -4.44 -19.56
CA ALA A 353 5.40 -3.14 -20.17
C ALA A 353 4.58 -1.99 -19.54
N THR A 354 5.26 -0.95 -19.06
CA THR A 354 4.58 0.23 -18.49
C THR A 354 3.85 1.00 -19.60
N MET A 355 2.60 1.39 -19.33
CA MET A 355 1.78 2.18 -20.25
C MET A 355 2.03 3.67 -20.05
N PHE A 356 2.63 4.34 -21.02
CA PHE A 356 2.87 5.79 -20.98
C PHE A 356 2.01 6.54 -22.00
N SER A 357 1.34 7.61 -21.56
CA SER A 357 0.70 8.57 -22.47
C SER A 357 1.71 9.66 -22.83
N THR A 358 2.21 9.64 -24.06
CA THR A 358 3.17 10.63 -24.58
C THR A 358 2.51 11.98 -24.89
N ARG A 359 1.18 12.04 -25.07
CA ARG A 359 0.42 13.28 -25.34
C ARG A 359 -0.98 13.24 -24.74
N GLN A 360 -1.39 14.36 -24.14
CA GLN A 360 -2.71 14.52 -23.55
C GLN A 360 -3.81 14.25 -24.60
N GLY A 361 -4.63 13.22 -24.36
CA GLY A 361 -5.71 12.81 -25.27
C GLY A 361 -5.35 11.71 -26.28
N MET A 362 -4.11 11.23 -26.31
CA MET A 362 -3.72 10.02 -27.07
C MET A 362 -3.79 8.76 -26.19
N GLN A 363 -4.02 7.62 -26.82
CA GLN A 363 -3.99 6.32 -26.15
C GLN A 363 -2.59 6.07 -25.56
N PRO A 364 -2.49 5.55 -24.32
CA PRO A 364 -1.21 5.12 -23.76
C PRO A 364 -0.55 4.08 -24.66
N GLU A 365 0.76 4.23 -24.89
CA GLU A 365 1.57 3.25 -25.62
C GLU A 365 2.44 2.45 -24.64
N PRO A 366 2.61 1.14 -24.85
CA PRO A 366 3.47 0.31 -24.03
C PRO A 366 4.94 0.67 -24.24
N GLN A 367 5.68 0.81 -23.13
CA GLN A 367 7.13 0.96 -23.09
C GLN A 367 7.75 -0.35 -22.58
N PRO A 368 8.18 -1.26 -23.47
CA PRO A 368 8.55 -2.63 -23.08
C PRO A 368 9.92 -2.77 -22.42
N PHE A 369 10.66 -1.66 -22.29
CA PHE A 369 11.91 -1.57 -21.53
C PHE A 369 11.71 -0.91 -20.16
N ILE A 370 10.51 -0.39 -19.87
CA ILE A 370 10.17 0.12 -18.55
C ILE A 370 9.17 -0.86 -17.96
N LEU A 371 9.66 -1.73 -17.09
CA LEU A 371 8.91 -2.84 -16.54
C LEU A 371 8.20 -2.42 -15.27
N GLU A 372 6.92 -2.72 -15.17
CA GLU A 372 6.12 -2.60 -13.95
C GLU A 372 5.90 -4.01 -13.39
N LEU A 373 6.73 -4.40 -12.44
CA LEU A 373 6.74 -5.73 -11.84
C LEU A 373 5.78 -5.74 -10.64
N GLY A 374 4.61 -6.34 -10.81
CA GLY A 374 3.68 -6.62 -9.71
C GLY A 374 4.10 -7.84 -8.86
N ASN A 375 3.37 -8.11 -7.76
CA ASN A 375 3.69 -9.16 -6.77
C ASN A 375 4.04 -10.53 -7.38
N LYS A 376 3.37 -10.92 -8.48
CA LYS A 376 3.61 -12.18 -9.20
C LYS A 376 5.08 -12.37 -9.60
N TRP A 377 5.78 -11.27 -9.86
CA TRP A 377 7.16 -11.25 -10.35
C TRP A 377 8.19 -10.94 -9.27
N MET A 378 7.75 -10.94 -8.01
CA MET A 378 8.56 -10.67 -6.83
C MET A 378 8.52 -11.88 -5.91
N ASP A 379 9.63 -12.16 -5.22
CA ASP A 379 9.68 -13.24 -4.24
C ASP A 379 8.69 -12.97 -3.10
N GLN A 380 7.79 -13.91 -2.84
CA GLN A 380 6.79 -13.81 -1.80
C GLN A 380 7.26 -14.41 -0.47
N ASP A 381 8.36 -15.17 -0.48
CA ASP A 381 8.95 -15.74 0.73
C ASP A 381 9.93 -14.76 1.40
N ASP A 382 10.56 -13.87 0.61
CA ASP A 382 11.46 -12.85 1.14
C ASP A 382 10.70 -11.64 1.72
N ILE A 383 11.09 -11.26 2.94
CA ILE A 383 10.43 -10.20 3.73
C ILE A 383 10.63 -8.82 3.07
N SER A 384 11.66 -8.62 2.25
CA SER A 384 11.89 -7.34 1.57
C SER A 384 10.96 -7.08 0.39
N THR A 385 10.42 -8.14 -0.22
CA THR A 385 9.63 -8.08 -1.46
C THR A 385 8.18 -8.52 -1.33
N ASN A 386 7.83 -9.32 -0.31
CA ASN A 386 6.52 -9.98 -0.18
C ASN A 386 5.28 -9.07 -0.01
N ALA A 387 5.49 -7.75 0.00
CA ALA A 387 4.43 -6.78 0.24
C ALA A 387 4.55 -5.49 -0.55
N LEU A 388 5.48 -5.46 -1.48
CA LEU A 388 5.46 -4.44 -2.51
C LEU A 388 4.29 -4.76 -3.43
N ASP A 389 3.56 -3.73 -3.86
CA ASP A 389 2.47 -3.87 -4.85
C ASP A 389 3.05 -3.91 -6.26
N GLN A 390 3.92 -2.94 -6.55
CA GLN A 390 4.63 -2.90 -7.83
C GLN A 390 5.95 -2.13 -7.75
N VAL A 391 6.96 -2.64 -8.45
CA VAL A 391 8.26 -2.00 -8.61
C VAL A 391 8.47 -1.67 -10.08
N ARG A 392 8.98 -0.47 -10.37
CA ARG A 392 9.28 -0.06 -11.75
C ARG A 392 10.78 -0.13 -12.02
N ILE A 393 11.17 -0.75 -13.13
CA ILE A 393 12.57 -0.89 -13.52
C ILE A 393 12.72 -0.42 -14.97
N ALA A 394 13.77 0.32 -15.30
CA ALA A 394 14.03 0.80 -16.65
C ALA A 394 15.30 0.17 -17.23
N TYR A 395 15.25 -0.27 -18.48
CA TYR A 395 16.42 -0.78 -19.23
C TYR A 395 17.24 -1.85 -18.47
N ALA A 396 16.56 -2.69 -17.69
CA ALA A 396 17.21 -3.61 -16.77
C ALA A 396 18.14 -4.59 -17.48
N GLY A 397 19.30 -4.85 -16.89
CA GLY A 397 20.14 -5.99 -17.23
C GLY A 397 19.57 -7.32 -16.72
N VAL A 398 20.34 -8.39 -16.85
CA VAL A 398 19.97 -9.73 -16.38
C VAL A 398 21.13 -10.34 -15.61
N PHE A 399 20.83 -10.95 -14.46
CA PHE A 399 21.79 -11.76 -13.72
C PHE A 399 21.67 -13.25 -14.10
N GLU A 400 22.75 -13.81 -14.61
CA GLU A 400 22.90 -15.24 -14.89
C GLU A 400 23.97 -15.87 -13.95
N GLY A 401 24.45 -17.07 -14.26
CA GLY A 401 25.44 -17.79 -13.44
C GLY A 401 24.89 -18.98 -12.65
N ALA A 402 25.78 -19.91 -12.29
CA ALA A 402 25.46 -21.16 -11.59
C ALA A 402 25.48 -21.03 -10.06
N GLY A 403 25.95 -19.90 -9.51
CA GLY A 403 26.22 -19.74 -8.09
C GLY A 403 27.49 -20.48 -7.63
N VAL A 404 27.82 -20.34 -6.35
CA VAL A 404 29.01 -20.93 -5.72
C VAL A 404 28.62 -21.66 -4.44
N GLU A 405 29.30 -22.76 -4.13
CA GLU A 405 29.06 -23.53 -2.92
C GLU A 405 29.29 -22.68 -1.66
N GLY A 406 28.33 -22.70 -0.72
CA GLY A 406 28.38 -21.92 0.52
C GLY A 406 27.68 -20.55 0.47
N ILE A 407 27.20 -20.13 -0.71
CA ILE A 407 26.39 -18.92 -0.89
C ILE A 407 24.97 -19.34 -1.30
N ASP A 408 23.98 -18.99 -0.48
CA ASP A 408 22.57 -19.14 -0.83
C ASP A 408 22.15 -18.01 -1.77
N ARG A 409 21.46 -18.37 -2.85
CA ARG A 409 21.03 -17.45 -3.91
C ARG A 409 19.52 -17.45 -4.01
N THR A 410 18.92 -16.31 -3.71
CA THR A 410 17.49 -16.05 -3.86
C THR A 410 17.25 -15.04 -4.98
N VAL A 411 16.29 -15.31 -5.87
CA VAL A 411 15.89 -14.35 -6.92
C VAL A 411 14.74 -13.50 -6.39
N LEU A 412 15.01 -12.22 -6.13
CA LEU A 412 14.03 -11.29 -5.56
C LEU A 412 13.05 -10.74 -6.59
N LEU A 413 13.55 -10.37 -7.78
CA LEU A 413 12.75 -9.83 -8.88
C LEU A 413 13.06 -10.61 -10.16
N ARG A 414 12.03 -10.93 -10.95
CA ARG A 414 12.16 -11.70 -12.19
C ARG A 414 11.32 -11.10 -13.33
N SER A 415 11.74 -11.33 -14.57
CA SER A 415 10.92 -11.02 -15.75
C SER A 415 9.86 -12.09 -16.03
N SER A 416 8.92 -11.80 -16.92
CA SER A 416 7.95 -12.78 -17.41
C SER A 416 8.57 -13.76 -18.42
N GLY A 417 7.83 -14.83 -18.74
CA GLY A 417 8.17 -15.70 -19.88
C GLY A 417 8.04 -15.00 -21.24
N GLU A 418 7.27 -13.90 -21.32
CA GLU A 418 7.15 -13.02 -22.47
C GLU A 418 8.27 -11.95 -22.52
N SER A 419 9.46 -12.32 -22.08
CA SER A 419 10.63 -11.45 -22.09
C SER A 419 11.71 -11.93 -23.08
N MET A 420 12.51 -10.99 -23.56
CA MET A 420 13.57 -11.20 -24.56
C MET A 420 14.78 -10.34 -24.21
N LYS A 421 15.98 -10.92 -24.28
CA LYS A 421 17.23 -10.16 -24.17
C LYS A 421 17.48 -9.36 -25.46
N VAL A 422 17.85 -8.11 -25.32
CA VAL A 422 18.05 -7.15 -26.40
C VAL A 422 19.38 -6.45 -26.21
N ASP A 423 20.24 -6.55 -27.22
CA ASP A 423 21.48 -5.78 -27.28
C ASP A 423 21.21 -4.26 -27.26
N LYS A 424 21.89 -3.53 -26.38
CA LYS A 424 21.71 -2.08 -26.19
C LYS A 424 22.01 -1.25 -27.44
N SER A 425 22.87 -1.71 -28.35
CA SER A 425 23.12 -1.03 -29.63
C SER A 425 21.84 -0.89 -30.47
N LYS A 426 20.86 -1.79 -30.29
CA LYS A 426 19.59 -1.74 -31.03
C LYS A 426 18.73 -0.54 -30.68
N LEU A 427 18.93 0.10 -29.52
CA LEU A 427 18.21 1.32 -29.13
C LEU A 427 18.43 2.47 -30.12
N MET A 428 19.58 2.54 -30.79
CA MET A 428 19.86 3.55 -31.82
C MET A 428 18.92 3.46 -33.03
N PHE A 429 18.34 2.29 -33.29
CA PHE A 429 17.38 2.08 -34.39
C PHE A 429 15.92 2.31 -33.97
N GLY A 430 15.68 2.65 -32.69
CA GLY A 430 14.37 3.00 -32.14
C GLY A 430 13.49 1.80 -31.74
N ASN A 431 12.67 2.00 -30.71
CA ASN A 431 11.84 0.95 -30.08
C ASN A 431 10.83 0.28 -31.04
N ALA A 432 10.43 0.95 -32.12
CA ALA A 432 9.50 0.39 -33.10
C ALA A 432 10.10 -0.81 -33.87
N ASN A 433 11.39 -0.75 -34.19
CA ASN A 433 12.06 -1.84 -34.91
C ASN A 433 12.32 -3.04 -33.97
N ILE A 434 12.69 -2.77 -32.72
CA ILE A 434 12.91 -3.81 -31.71
C ILE A 434 11.62 -4.62 -31.44
N ARG A 435 10.46 -3.96 -31.44
CA ARG A 435 9.16 -4.64 -31.28
C ARG A 435 8.81 -5.58 -32.43
N ASN A 436 9.26 -5.28 -33.66
CA ASN A 436 8.99 -6.14 -34.82
C ASN A 436 9.81 -7.44 -34.77
N ASP A 437 10.99 -7.41 -34.17
CA ASP A 437 11.89 -8.56 -34.03
C ASP A 437 11.64 -9.35 -32.72
N TYR A 438 10.63 -8.97 -31.94
CA TYR A 438 10.30 -9.58 -30.67
C TYR A 438 9.97 -11.07 -30.79
N LYS A 439 10.63 -11.87 -29.96
CA LYS A 439 10.35 -13.28 -29.73
C LYS A 439 10.45 -13.56 -28.24
N ALA A 440 9.35 -14.01 -27.63
CA ALA A 440 9.35 -14.46 -26.25
C ALA A 440 10.41 -15.56 -26.07
N SER A 441 11.19 -15.47 -24.99
CA SER A 441 12.19 -16.48 -24.64
C SER A 441 11.59 -17.67 -23.88
N ASP A 442 10.32 -17.59 -23.46
CA ASP A 442 9.62 -18.55 -22.59
C ASP A 442 10.42 -18.88 -21.31
N LYS A 443 11.29 -17.95 -20.90
CA LYS A 443 12.19 -18.07 -19.74
C LYS A 443 12.11 -16.80 -18.91
N GLU A 444 11.98 -16.98 -17.60
CA GLU A 444 12.11 -15.90 -16.63
C GLU A 444 13.60 -15.58 -16.40
N HIS A 445 13.93 -14.29 -16.34
CA HIS A 445 15.29 -13.80 -16.11
C HIS A 445 15.36 -13.09 -14.77
N ALA A 446 16.47 -13.25 -14.04
CA ALA A 446 16.64 -12.62 -12.73
C ALA A 446 17.06 -11.15 -12.90
N LEU A 447 16.27 -10.24 -12.32
CA LEU A 447 16.49 -8.79 -12.36
C LEU A 447 17.02 -8.26 -11.02
N ALA A 448 16.80 -9.02 -9.95
CA ALA A 448 17.43 -8.78 -8.65
C ALA A 448 17.76 -10.08 -7.93
N LEU A 449 18.90 -10.12 -7.26
CA LEU A 449 19.40 -11.28 -6.51
C LEU A 449 19.70 -10.90 -5.06
N LYS A 450 19.43 -11.82 -4.14
CA LYS A 450 19.96 -11.82 -2.78
C LYS A 450 20.94 -12.98 -2.65
N LEU A 451 22.15 -12.67 -2.21
CA LEU A 451 23.20 -13.63 -1.91
C LEU A 451 23.49 -13.58 -0.41
N THR A 452 23.40 -14.71 0.27
CA THR A 452 23.65 -14.80 1.72
C THR A 452 24.58 -15.95 2.04
N GLY A 453 25.53 -15.73 2.94
CA GLY A 453 26.43 -16.78 3.39
C GLY A 453 27.80 -16.23 3.76
N ARG A 454 28.78 -17.13 3.79
CA ARG A 454 30.17 -16.80 4.07
C ARG A 454 30.94 -16.68 2.76
N PHE A 455 31.27 -15.44 2.40
CA PHE A 455 31.94 -15.13 1.14
C PHE A 455 33.44 -15.42 1.23
N LYS A 456 34.05 -15.75 0.09
CA LYS A 456 35.49 -15.80 -0.10
C LYS A 456 35.94 -14.56 -0.86
N SER A 457 37.14 -14.08 -0.57
CA SER A 457 37.67 -12.88 -1.22
C SER A 457 37.88 -13.12 -2.72
N ALA A 458 37.51 -12.13 -3.54
CA ALA A 458 37.84 -12.08 -4.96
C ALA A 458 39.34 -11.80 -5.21
N PHE A 459 40.09 -11.44 -4.16
CA PHE A 459 41.50 -11.07 -4.22
C PHE A 459 42.37 -11.98 -3.35
N PRO A 460 42.45 -13.29 -3.65
CA PRO A 460 43.16 -14.26 -2.81
C PRO A 460 44.68 -14.02 -2.73
N GLN A 461 45.22 -13.16 -3.58
CA GLN A 461 46.63 -12.79 -3.61
C GLN A 461 46.93 -11.50 -2.81
N GLY A 462 45.91 -10.92 -2.15
CA GLY A 462 46.03 -9.66 -1.42
C GLY A 462 45.66 -8.42 -2.26
N PRO A 463 45.93 -7.22 -1.75
CA PRO A 463 45.54 -5.96 -2.39
C PRO A 463 46.13 -5.81 -3.80
N PRO A 464 45.38 -5.21 -4.75
CA PRO A 464 45.89 -4.93 -6.09
C PRO A 464 46.94 -3.81 -6.07
N ALA A 465 47.79 -3.78 -7.10
CA ALA A 465 49.02 -2.97 -7.14
C ALA A 465 48.80 -1.44 -7.22
N ASP A 466 47.56 -1.00 -7.44
CA ASP A 466 47.12 0.39 -7.55
C ASP A 466 46.63 0.99 -6.22
N VAL A 467 46.62 0.21 -5.14
CA VAL A 467 46.33 0.71 -3.79
C VAL A 467 47.61 1.27 -3.19
N ASP A 468 47.68 2.60 -3.03
CA ASP A 468 48.79 3.28 -2.36
C ASP A 468 48.92 2.79 -0.91
N THR A 469 49.94 1.96 -0.66
CA THR A 469 50.31 1.49 0.68
C THR A 469 51.46 2.30 1.28
N GLU A 470 51.87 3.40 0.62
CA GLU A 470 53.15 4.07 0.88
C GLU A 470 53.09 5.30 1.83
N ASP A 471 51.91 5.84 2.19
CA ASP A 471 51.83 7.13 2.91
C ASP A 471 51.44 7.07 4.41
N ASP A 472 51.28 5.88 5.00
CA ASP A 472 51.07 5.74 6.45
C ASP A 472 52.18 4.87 7.08
N GLU A 473 53.27 5.50 7.53
CA GLU A 473 54.30 4.85 8.39
C GLU A 473 53.75 4.40 9.78
N GLU A 474 52.44 4.49 10.03
CA GLU A 474 51.74 3.86 11.17
C GLU A 474 50.45 3.09 10.79
N ALA A 475 50.20 2.76 9.51
CA ALA A 475 49.09 1.88 9.12
C ALA A 475 49.58 0.57 8.49
N SER A 476 49.95 -0.36 9.39
CA SER A 476 49.86 -1.83 9.28
C SER A 476 50.43 -2.54 8.04
N GLU A 477 51.32 -3.48 8.34
CA GLU A 477 51.71 -4.64 7.52
C GLU A 477 50.57 -5.28 6.68
N PRO A 478 50.91 -6.11 5.65
CA PRO A 478 49.96 -6.93 4.87
C PRO A 478 49.13 -7.98 5.68
N ASP A 479 49.02 -7.82 7.00
CA ASP A 479 48.37 -8.71 7.97
C ASP A 479 46.85 -8.52 8.10
N ASN A 480 46.25 -7.49 7.49
CA ASN A 480 44.81 -7.21 7.61
C ASN A 480 43.94 -7.70 6.43
N HIS A 481 44.53 -8.38 5.43
CA HIS A 481 43.74 -8.96 4.33
C HIS A 481 42.92 -10.16 4.82
N LEU A 482 41.61 -10.11 4.61
CA LEU A 482 40.70 -11.20 4.89
C LEU A 482 40.46 -12.01 3.61
N ALA A 483 40.96 -13.25 3.58
CA ALA A 483 40.74 -14.18 2.47
C ALA A 483 39.35 -14.84 2.49
N GLU A 484 38.70 -14.87 3.66
CA GLU A 484 37.35 -15.40 3.87
C GLU A 484 36.61 -14.52 4.88
N ALA A 485 35.29 -14.41 4.71
CA ALA A 485 34.46 -13.59 5.56
C ALA A 485 34.43 -14.12 7.01
N THR A 486 34.63 -13.22 7.96
CA THR A 486 34.66 -13.54 9.40
C THR A 486 33.27 -13.83 9.96
N LYS A 487 32.22 -13.33 9.30
CA LYS A 487 30.81 -13.47 9.65
C LYS A 487 30.00 -13.68 8.38
N ASP A 488 28.78 -14.17 8.53
CA ASP A 488 27.85 -14.28 7.41
C ASP A 488 27.46 -12.88 6.93
N SER A 489 27.65 -12.63 5.65
CA SER A 489 27.27 -11.39 4.99
C SER A 489 26.04 -11.61 4.10
N ALA A 490 25.47 -10.50 3.63
CA ALA A 490 24.38 -10.50 2.68
C ALA A 490 24.62 -9.40 1.65
N ILE A 491 24.43 -9.76 0.39
CA ILE A 491 24.61 -8.90 -0.78
C ILE A 491 23.31 -8.92 -1.58
N ILE A 492 22.79 -7.74 -1.91
CA ILE A 492 21.62 -7.61 -2.76
C ILE A 492 21.99 -6.83 -4.01
N LEU A 493 21.71 -7.43 -5.16
CA LEU A 493 22.06 -6.92 -6.48
C LEU A 493 20.78 -6.56 -7.24
N PHE A 494 20.75 -5.38 -7.83
CA PHE A 494 19.70 -4.89 -8.72
C PHE A 494 20.30 -4.57 -10.09
N ALA A 495 19.62 -4.99 -11.15
CA ALA A 495 20.08 -4.88 -12.54
C ALA A 495 19.76 -3.54 -13.23
N ASP A 496 19.36 -2.53 -12.46
CA ASP A 496 19.05 -1.18 -12.94
C ASP A 496 19.27 -0.19 -11.79
N ALA A 497 19.96 0.92 -12.06
CA ALA A 497 20.13 1.99 -11.10
C ALA A 497 19.09 3.11 -11.22
N ASP A 498 18.48 3.26 -12.39
CA ASP A 498 17.44 4.26 -12.65
C ASP A 498 16.17 3.97 -11.85
N MET A 499 15.98 2.75 -11.33
CA MET A 499 14.90 2.43 -10.40
C MET A 499 14.86 3.35 -9.18
N MET A 500 16.00 3.91 -8.76
CA MET A 500 16.05 4.84 -7.63
C MET A 500 15.72 6.28 -8.00
N PHE A 501 15.62 6.60 -9.30
CA PHE A 501 15.35 7.94 -9.78
C PHE A 501 13.91 8.36 -9.48
N ASN A 502 13.74 9.58 -8.95
CA ASN A 502 12.47 10.08 -8.45
C ASN A 502 11.33 9.97 -9.47
N ASP A 503 11.57 10.30 -10.74
CA ASP A 503 10.50 10.36 -11.76
C ASP A 503 10.01 8.97 -12.19
N LEU A 504 10.75 7.91 -11.86
CA LEU A 504 10.33 6.55 -12.16
C LEU A 504 9.24 6.07 -11.19
N TRP A 505 9.18 6.59 -9.96
CA TRP A 505 8.24 6.13 -8.94
C TRP A 505 7.41 7.25 -8.29
N ILE A 506 7.71 8.53 -8.52
CA ILE A 506 6.92 9.70 -8.08
C ILE A 506 6.43 10.49 -9.28
N ARG A 507 5.16 10.92 -9.25
CA ARG A 507 4.61 11.89 -10.22
C ARG A 507 4.04 13.13 -9.52
N PRO A 508 4.40 14.36 -9.95
CA PRO A 508 3.75 15.56 -9.47
C PRO A 508 2.34 15.69 -10.07
N THR A 509 1.32 15.57 -9.24
CA THR A 509 -0.08 15.73 -9.62
C THR A 509 -0.60 17.06 -9.08
N ARG A 510 -1.18 17.90 -9.93
CA ARG A 510 -1.86 19.11 -9.47
C ARG A 510 -3.19 18.73 -8.83
N SER A 511 -3.33 19.02 -7.54
CA SER A 511 -4.60 18.97 -6.82
C SER A 511 -5.62 19.91 -7.48
N ILE A 512 -6.90 19.61 -7.28
CA ILE A 512 -8.04 20.43 -7.71
C ILE A 512 -7.92 21.88 -7.20
N PHE A 513 -7.19 22.09 -6.09
CA PHE A 513 -6.92 23.39 -5.48
C PHE A 513 -5.63 24.07 -5.95
N GLY A 514 -4.98 23.56 -7.01
CA GLY A 514 -3.77 24.17 -7.60
C GLY A 514 -2.46 23.88 -6.85
N GLN A 515 -2.49 23.15 -5.74
CA GLN A 515 -1.29 22.66 -5.05
C GLN A 515 -0.73 21.42 -5.77
N THR A 516 0.58 21.39 -6.02
CA THR A 516 1.25 20.18 -6.52
C THR A 516 1.44 19.20 -5.37
N VAL A 517 0.81 18.03 -5.47
CA VAL A 517 0.99 16.91 -4.54
C VAL A 517 1.81 15.85 -5.26
N LEU A 518 2.81 15.29 -4.59
CA LEU A 518 3.57 14.17 -5.10
C LEU A 518 2.77 12.89 -4.90
N GLN A 519 2.45 12.21 -5.99
CA GLN A 519 1.81 10.89 -5.96
C GLN A 519 2.89 9.82 -6.14
N VAL A 520 3.01 8.92 -5.17
CA VAL A 520 3.81 7.71 -5.31
C VAL A 520 3.07 6.76 -6.25
N THR A 521 3.78 6.25 -7.26
CA THR A 521 3.23 5.40 -8.33
C THR A 521 3.88 4.02 -8.39
N ALA A 522 4.99 3.80 -7.69
CA ALA A 522 5.65 2.51 -7.54
C ALA A 522 6.40 2.45 -6.21
N ASP A 523 6.66 1.25 -5.71
CA ASP A 523 7.23 0.96 -4.39
C ASP A 523 8.75 0.88 -4.37
N ASN A 524 9.45 1.43 -5.37
CA ASN A 524 10.92 1.37 -5.49
C ASN A 524 11.64 1.86 -4.24
N ASN A 525 11.21 2.98 -3.67
CA ASN A 525 11.78 3.52 -2.44
C ASN A 525 11.42 2.66 -1.20
N ASN A 526 10.29 1.95 -1.23
CA ASN A 526 9.91 1.03 -0.17
C ASN A 526 10.78 -0.24 -0.23
N LEU A 527 11.05 -0.75 -1.43
CA LEU A 527 11.99 -1.85 -1.65
C LEU A 527 13.38 -1.53 -1.08
N LEU A 528 13.98 -0.38 -1.42
CA LEU A 528 15.29 -0.01 -0.88
C LEU A 528 15.25 0.10 0.65
N GLN A 529 14.21 0.72 1.22
CA GLN A 529 14.08 0.81 2.67
C GLN A 529 13.96 -0.56 3.33
N ASN A 530 13.16 -1.48 2.77
CA ASN A 530 13.02 -2.83 3.28
C ASN A 530 14.35 -3.58 3.25
N VAL A 531 15.11 -3.43 2.16
CA VAL A 531 16.41 -4.08 2.01
C VAL A 531 17.43 -3.52 3.02
N VAL A 532 17.54 -2.19 3.15
CA VAL A 532 18.44 -1.57 4.15
C VAL A 532 18.05 -1.98 5.57
N GLU A 533 16.76 -2.06 5.85
CA GLU A 533 16.21 -2.49 7.15
C GLU A 533 16.51 -3.98 7.44
N GLN A 534 16.42 -4.84 6.44
CA GLN A 534 16.77 -6.26 6.56
C GLN A 534 18.25 -6.45 6.87
N LEU A 535 19.10 -5.66 6.20
CA LEU A 535 20.55 -5.74 6.33
C LEU A 535 21.08 -5.09 7.61
N SER A 536 20.39 -4.06 8.13
CA SER A 536 20.73 -3.41 9.40
C SER A 536 20.23 -4.16 10.65
N GLY A 537 19.49 -5.27 10.48
CA GLY A 537 19.13 -6.18 11.57
C GLY A 537 17.78 -5.91 12.25
N SER A 538 16.98 -4.98 11.72
CA SER A 538 15.65 -4.62 12.26
C SER A 538 14.51 -5.37 11.55
N SER A 539 14.61 -6.71 11.46
CA SER A 539 13.63 -7.55 10.73
C SER A 539 12.18 -7.37 11.17
N HIS A 540 11.95 -6.95 12.42
CA HIS A 540 10.60 -6.75 12.96
C HIS A 540 9.85 -5.63 12.27
N LEU A 541 10.50 -4.53 11.89
CA LEU A 541 9.82 -3.38 11.28
C LEU A 541 9.37 -3.66 9.84
N ILE A 542 10.13 -4.49 9.11
CA ILE A 542 9.81 -4.86 7.72
C ILE A 542 8.51 -5.66 7.66
N ALA A 543 8.31 -6.59 8.59
CA ALA A 543 7.09 -7.39 8.70
C ALA A 543 5.81 -6.56 8.97
N ILE A 544 5.97 -5.31 9.42
CA ILE A 544 4.86 -4.38 9.67
C ILE A 544 4.58 -3.55 8.44
N ARG A 545 5.63 -2.98 7.81
CA ARG A 545 5.52 -2.21 6.56
C ARG A 545 4.89 -3.05 5.46
N SER A 546 5.25 -4.33 5.41
CA SER A 546 4.73 -5.27 4.44
C SER A 546 3.20 -5.45 4.53
N ARG A 547 2.65 -5.42 5.74
CA ARG A 547 1.21 -5.57 5.95
C ARG A 547 0.42 -4.30 5.64
N THR A 548 1.02 -3.13 5.82
CA THR A 548 0.37 -1.81 5.69
C THR A 548 -0.09 -1.46 4.27
N ILE A 549 0.48 -2.07 3.22
CA ILE A 549 0.23 -1.71 1.80
C ILE A 549 -0.41 -2.86 1.01
N THR A 550 -1.20 -3.74 1.64
CA THR A 550 -2.01 -4.69 0.86
C THR A 550 -3.28 -4.01 0.33
N SER A 551 -3.14 -3.26 -0.77
CA SER A 551 -4.27 -3.00 -1.66
C SER A 551 -4.57 -4.29 -2.39
N ARG A 552 -5.23 -5.25 -1.75
CA ARG A 552 -5.61 -6.49 -2.43
C ARG A 552 -6.80 -6.20 -3.35
N PRO A 553 -6.62 -6.17 -4.69
CA PRO A 553 -7.75 -6.11 -5.58
C PRO A 553 -8.56 -7.39 -5.44
N PHE A 554 -9.85 -7.32 -5.70
CA PHE A 554 -10.66 -8.52 -5.69
C PHE A 554 -10.36 -9.32 -6.97
N GLU A 555 -9.32 -10.17 -6.95
CA GLU A 555 -8.82 -10.92 -8.11
C GLU A 555 -9.94 -11.62 -8.89
N LEU A 556 -10.86 -12.29 -8.19
CA LEU A 556 -12.03 -12.93 -8.82
C LEU A 556 -12.94 -11.93 -9.53
N ILE A 557 -13.14 -10.75 -8.94
CA ILE A 557 -13.95 -9.68 -9.55
C ILE A 557 -13.23 -9.13 -10.79
N ASP A 558 -11.91 -8.94 -10.72
CA ASP A 558 -11.15 -8.38 -11.83
C ASP A 558 -10.99 -9.36 -12.99
N GLU A 559 -10.79 -10.65 -12.70
CA GLU A 559 -10.86 -11.73 -13.70
C GLU A 559 -12.23 -11.75 -14.38
N LYS A 560 -13.32 -11.67 -13.59
CA LYS A 560 -14.69 -11.63 -14.13
C LYS A 560 -14.96 -10.38 -14.96
N ARG A 561 -14.38 -9.23 -14.59
CA ARG A 561 -14.44 -8.00 -15.38
C ARG A 561 -13.68 -8.15 -16.69
N ALA A 562 -12.46 -8.68 -16.66
CA ALA A 562 -11.64 -8.90 -17.84
C ALA A 562 -12.30 -9.88 -18.82
N GLU A 563 -12.89 -10.96 -18.31
CA GLU A 563 -13.67 -11.92 -19.10
C GLU A 563 -14.89 -11.25 -19.75
N ALA A 564 -15.69 -10.50 -18.97
CA ALA A 564 -16.85 -9.78 -19.48
C ALA A 564 -16.50 -8.69 -20.50
N GLU A 565 -15.38 -8.00 -20.29
CA GLU A 565 -14.80 -7.04 -21.24
C GLU A 565 -14.39 -7.73 -22.53
N LYS A 566 -13.68 -8.86 -22.46
CA LYS A 566 -13.23 -9.62 -23.63
C LYS A 566 -14.39 -10.10 -24.49
N GLU A 567 -15.45 -10.64 -23.88
CA GLU A 567 -16.63 -11.11 -24.61
C GLU A 567 -17.38 -9.99 -25.33
N ARG A 568 -17.52 -8.82 -24.69
CA ARG A 568 -18.36 -7.72 -25.21
C ARG A 568 -17.59 -6.60 -25.91
N ARG A 569 -16.25 -6.65 -25.93
CA ARG A 569 -15.39 -5.63 -26.57
C ARG A 569 -15.78 -5.36 -28.01
N ALA A 570 -16.07 -6.41 -28.79
CA ALA A 570 -16.45 -6.29 -30.19
C ALA A 570 -17.81 -5.58 -30.37
N GLU A 571 -18.78 -5.87 -29.51
CA GLU A 571 -20.11 -5.25 -29.55
C GLU A 571 -20.07 -3.79 -29.14
N VAL A 572 -19.37 -3.47 -28.04
CA VAL A 572 -19.18 -2.09 -27.57
C VAL A 572 -18.44 -1.26 -28.63
N LYS A 573 -17.39 -1.82 -29.24
CA LYS A 573 -16.65 -1.18 -30.33
C LYS A 573 -17.57 -0.85 -31.52
N LYS A 574 -18.40 -1.80 -31.96
CA LYS A 574 -19.37 -1.62 -33.06
C LYS A 574 -20.34 -0.47 -32.78
N TYR A 575 -20.92 -0.40 -31.57
CA TYR A 575 -21.86 0.67 -31.24
C TYR A 575 -21.19 2.03 -31.03
N ASN A 576 -19.92 2.06 -30.58
CA ASN A 576 -19.13 3.28 -30.53
C ASN A 576 -18.80 3.80 -31.93
N GLU A 577 -18.46 2.93 -32.88
CA GLU A 577 -18.28 3.28 -34.30
C GLU A 577 -19.59 3.84 -34.89
N GLU A 578 -20.73 3.17 -34.66
CA GLU A 578 -22.06 3.65 -35.11
C GLU A 578 -22.42 5.01 -34.49
N LEU A 579 -22.08 5.23 -33.21
CA LEU A 579 -22.27 6.51 -32.53
C LEU A 579 -21.40 7.61 -33.15
N GLN A 580 -20.13 7.31 -33.43
CA GLN A 580 -19.20 8.26 -34.05
C GLN A 580 -19.64 8.65 -35.46
N GLU A 581 -20.06 7.68 -36.29
CA GLU A 581 -20.63 7.95 -37.61
C GLU A 581 -21.90 8.82 -37.52
N THR A 582 -22.78 8.51 -36.56
CA THR A 582 -24.03 9.25 -36.36
C THR A 582 -23.74 10.69 -35.93
N ASP A 583 -22.78 10.89 -35.02
CA ASP A 583 -22.35 12.22 -34.58
C ASP A 583 -21.65 13.00 -35.71
N GLN A 584 -20.88 12.32 -36.56
CA GLN A 584 -20.28 12.94 -37.74
C GLN A 584 -21.35 13.43 -38.73
N LYS A 585 -22.35 12.59 -39.06
CA LYS A 585 -23.49 12.98 -39.91
C LYS A 585 -24.28 14.17 -39.33
N ILE A 586 -24.48 14.18 -38.01
CA ILE A 586 -25.13 15.32 -37.33
C ILE A 586 -24.27 16.60 -37.42
N ARG A 587 -22.94 16.49 -37.32
CA ARG A 587 -22.02 17.64 -37.47
C ARG A 587 -21.98 18.16 -38.91
N GLU A 588 -21.90 17.29 -39.91
CA GLU A 588 -21.91 17.65 -41.33
C GLU A 588 -23.20 18.38 -41.73
N MET A 589 -24.36 17.92 -41.25
CA MET A 589 -25.63 18.63 -41.43
C MET A 589 -25.67 20.01 -40.74
N ARG A 590 -24.88 20.23 -39.68
CA ARG A 590 -24.76 21.54 -39.00
C ARG A 590 -23.78 22.46 -39.72
N SER A 591 -22.65 21.94 -40.19
CA SER A 591 -21.62 22.74 -40.89
C SER A 591 -22.08 23.20 -42.27
N ALA A 592 -22.85 22.37 -43.01
CA ALA A 592 -23.45 22.76 -44.29
C ALA A 592 -24.39 23.99 -44.18
N LYS A 593 -24.84 24.35 -42.97
CA LYS A 593 -25.69 25.51 -42.70
C LYS A 593 -24.95 26.74 -42.19
N ALA A 594 -23.66 26.64 -41.88
CA ALA A 594 -22.86 27.80 -41.44
C ALA A 594 -22.40 28.67 -42.63
N ASP A 595 -22.22 28.09 -43.82
CA ASP A 595 -21.81 28.80 -45.04
C ASP A 595 -22.98 29.46 -45.80
N THR A 596 -24.22 29.04 -45.55
CA THR A 596 -25.39 29.60 -46.24
C THR A 596 -26.21 30.43 -45.26
N ASN A 597 -26.16 31.75 -45.39
CA ASN A 597 -26.89 32.72 -44.55
C ASN A 597 -28.42 32.70 -44.79
N GLN A 598 -29.03 31.50 -44.83
CA GLN A 598 -30.46 31.27 -45.02
C GLN A 598 -31.03 30.59 -43.77
N GLN A 599 -31.41 31.39 -42.80
CA GLN A 599 -31.88 30.91 -41.50
C GLN A 599 -33.38 30.55 -41.45
N PHE A 600 -34.12 30.57 -42.58
CA PHE A 600 -35.60 30.58 -42.52
C PHE A 600 -36.41 29.65 -43.45
N VAL A 601 -35.81 28.64 -44.09
CA VAL A 601 -36.61 27.55 -44.69
C VAL A 601 -36.07 26.20 -44.24
N ARG A 602 -36.62 25.67 -43.13
CA ARG A 602 -36.43 24.26 -42.76
C ARG A 602 -37.36 23.43 -43.64
N SER A 603 -36.80 22.59 -44.52
CA SER A 603 -37.61 21.59 -45.22
C SER A 603 -38.13 20.56 -44.23
N THR A 604 -39.35 20.06 -44.42
CA THR A 604 -39.98 19.06 -43.54
C THR A 604 -39.19 17.74 -43.52
N GLU A 605 -38.52 17.41 -44.63
CA GLU A 605 -37.72 16.19 -44.79
C GLU A 605 -36.42 16.22 -43.96
N GLU A 606 -35.74 17.38 -43.85
CA GLU A 606 -34.50 17.51 -43.07
C GLU A 606 -34.72 17.41 -41.55
N ASP A 607 -35.86 17.91 -41.05
CA ASP A 607 -36.20 17.79 -39.64
C ASP A 607 -36.60 16.35 -39.28
N GLU A 608 -37.17 15.59 -40.23
CA GLU A 608 -37.41 14.15 -40.07
C GLU A 608 -36.11 13.34 -40.05
N GLU A 609 -35.15 13.65 -40.93
CA GLU A 609 -33.84 12.99 -40.93
C GLU A 609 -33.05 13.27 -39.64
N ARG A 610 -33.06 14.50 -39.14
CA ARG A 610 -32.45 14.85 -37.85
C ARG A 610 -33.09 14.11 -36.68
N ARG A 611 -34.43 13.97 -36.67
CA ARG A 611 -35.14 13.17 -35.66
C ARG A 611 -34.73 11.70 -35.73
N ARG A 612 -34.56 11.15 -36.93
CA ARG A 612 -34.08 9.77 -37.14
C ARG A 612 -32.66 9.57 -36.62
N LEU A 613 -31.73 10.48 -36.91
CA LEU A 613 -30.35 10.40 -36.43
C LEU A 613 -30.24 10.61 -34.91
N ASN A 614 -30.99 11.56 -34.35
CA ASN A 614 -31.07 11.71 -32.89
C ASN A 614 -31.65 10.47 -32.20
N LYS A 615 -32.62 9.79 -32.83
CA LYS A 615 -33.19 8.53 -32.33
C LYS A 615 -32.14 7.41 -32.37
N LYS A 616 -31.40 7.26 -33.49
CA LYS A 616 -30.29 6.31 -33.61
C LYS A 616 -29.21 6.55 -32.56
N ARG A 617 -28.81 7.81 -32.37
CA ARG A 617 -27.86 8.23 -31.32
C ARG A 617 -28.34 7.82 -29.93
N ALA A 618 -29.61 8.10 -29.60
CA ALA A 618 -30.19 7.73 -28.31
C ALA A 618 -30.25 6.20 -28.12
N GLU A 619 -30.53 5.45 -29.18
CA GLU A 619 -30.57 3.99 -29.18
C GLU A 619 -29.18 3.36 -29.03
N ALA A 620 -28.17 3.88 -29.72
CA ALA A 620 -26.77 3.48 -29.56
C ALA A 620 -26.29 3.72 -28.12
N ILE A 621 -26.52 4.91 -27.55
CA ILE A 621 -26.17 5.23 -26.16
C ILE A 621 -26.90 4.32 -25.18
N LYS A 622 -28.19 4.05 -25.40
CA LYS A 622 -28.98 3.14 -24.56
C LYS A 622 -28.43 1.72 -24.61
N THR A 623 -27.98 1.28 -25.78
CA THR A 623 -27.43 -0.07 -26.00
C THR A 623 -26.06 -0.21 -25.35
N ILE A 624 -25.17 0.78 -25.50
CA ILE A 624 -23.88 0.84 -24.82
C ILE A 624 -24.08 0.74 -23.29
N ARG A 625 -24.96 1.56 -22.71
CA ARG A 625 -25.27 1.49 -21.26
C ARG A 625 -25.83 0.13 -20.83
N LYS A 626 -26.61 -0.53 -21.70
CA LYS A 626 -27.15 -1.86 -21.41
C LYS A 626 -26.04 -2.90 -21.41
N LEU A 627 -25.14 -2.84 -22.39
CA LEU A 627 -23.97 -3.72 -22.48
C LEU A 627 -23.05 -3.52 -21.28
N GLU A 628 -22.73 -2.28 -20.91
CA GLU A 628 -21.96 -1.96 -19.71
C GLU A 628 -22.64 -2.54 -18.44
N LYS A 629 -23.95 -2.33 -18.29
CA LYS A 629 -24.69 -2.89 -17.15
C LYS A 629 -24.68 -4.42 -17.12
N GLU A 630 -24.72 -5.06 -18.28
CA GLU A 630 -24.63 -6.52 -18.38
C GLU A 630 -23.22 -7.02 -18.02
N MET A 631 -22.16 -6.27 -18.35
CA MET A 631 -20.78 -6.60 -17.96
C MET A 631 -20.59 -6.60 -16.44
N TYR A 632 -21.28 -5.71 -15.71
CA TYR A 632 -21.24 -5.68 -14.24
C TYR A 632 -22.21 -6.66 -13.56
N ARG A 633 -23.06 -7.37 -14.30
CA ARG A 633 -24.13 -8.19 -13.70
C ARG A 633 -23.60 -9.36 -12.88
N GLU A 634 -22.47 -9.94 -13.26
CA GLU A 634 -21.85 -11.04 -12.50
C GLU A 634 -21.22 -10.53 -11.22
N VAL A 635 -20.54 -9.37 -11.29
CA VAL A 635 -20.00 -8.67 -10.12
C VAL A 635 -21.11 -8.33 -9.12
N ASP A 636 -22.23 -7.76 -9.60
CA ASP A 636 -23.40 -7.44 -8.77
C ASP A 636 -23.99 -8.66 -8.05
N LYS A 637 -23.94 -9.84 -8.67
CA LYS A 637 -24.43 -11.09 -8.05
C LYS A 637 -23.50 -11.50 -6.92
N ILE A 638 -22.19 -11.49 -7.17
CA ILE A 638 -21.17 -11.84 -6.17
C ILE A 638 -21.29 -10.89 -4.98
N GLU A 639 -21.33 -9.59 -5.23
CA GLU A 639 -21.47 -8.56 -4.18
C GLU A 639 -22.72 -8.79 -3.32
N LYS A 640 -23.87 -9.09 -3.93
CA LYS A 640 -25.11 -9.38 -3.20
C LYS A 640 -25.01 -10.63 -2.35
N VAL A 641 -24.42 -11.71 -2.88
CA VAL A 641 -24.25 -12.96 -2.13
C VAL A 641 -23.36 -12.72 -0.91
N VAL A 642 -22.22 -12.03 -1.09
CA VAL A 642 -21.30 -11.71 0.01
C VAL A 642 -21.99 -10.82 1.06
N THR A 643 -22.70 -9.78 0.62
CA THR A 643 -23.40 -8.84 1.51
C THR A 643 -24.46 -9.55 2.36
N TRP A 644 -25.33 -10.35 1.74
CA TRP A 644 -26.37 -11.09 2.47
C TRP A 644 -25.79 -12.14 3.40
N THR A 645 -24.71 -12.80 2.99
CA THR A 645 -24.00 -13.77 3.85
C THR A 645 -23.48 -13.08 5.10
N ASN A 646 -22.83 -11.91 4.96
CA ASN A 646 -22.28 -11.18 6.11
C ASN A 646 -23.38 -10.66 7.06
N ILE A 647 -24.49 -10.15 6.51
CA ILE A 647 -25.64 -9.68 7.31
C ILE A 647 -26.29 -10.83 8.10
N LEU A 648 -26.42 -12.01 7.50
CA LEU A 648 -27.14 -13.14 8.10
C LEU A 648 -26.25 -14.05 8.96
N ALA A 649 -24.93 -14.02 8.80
CA ALA A 649 -24.01 -14.91 9.50
C ALA A 649 -24.07 -14.77 11.03
N MET A 650 -23.93 -13.55 11.56
CA MET A 650 -23.90 -13.34 13.03
C MET A 650 -25.22 -13.70 13.73
N PRO A 651 -26.40 -13.28 13.24
CA PRO A 651 -27.67 -13.74 13.79
C PRO A 651 -27.81 -15.27 13.75
N ALA A 652 -27.35 -15.92 12.68
CA ALA A 652 -27.39 -17.38 12.55
C ALA A 652 -26.49 -18.07 13.59
N VAL A 653 -25.27 -17.56 13.82
CA VAL A 653 -24.37 -18.09 14.86
C VAL A 653 -25.01 -17.96 16.24
N LEU A 654 -25.58 -16.80 16.58
CA LEU A 654 -26.27 -16.60 17.87
C LEU A 654 -27.46 -17.55 18.03
N PHE A 655 -28.20 -17.80 16.95
CA PHE A 655 -29.32 -18.74 16.94
C PHE A 655 -28.85 -20.18 17.20
N ILE A 656 -27.76 -20.61 16.54
CA ILE A 656 -27.17 -21.94 16.72
C ILE A 656 -26.64 -22.11 18.15
N VAL A 657 -25.88 -21.14 18.68
CA VAL A 657 -25.38 -21.17 20.06
C VAL A 657 -26.53 -21.23 21.05
N GLY A 658 -27.60 -20.47 20.82
CA GLY A 658 -28.83 -20.52 21.62
C GLY A 658 -29.47 -21.91 21.62
N ILE A 659 -29.56 -22.57 20.47
CA ILE A 659 -30.07 -23.95 20.35
C ILE A 659 -29.18 -24.94 21.10
N ILE A 660 -27.86 -24.85 20.92
CA ILE A 660 -26.89 -25.73 21.60
C ILE A 660 -27.02 -25.58 23.12
N PHE A 661 -27.08 -24.35 23.63
CA PHE A 661 -27.27 -24.08 25.05
C PHE A 661 -28.60 -24.65 25.58
N TRP A 662 -29.67 -24.49 24.81
CA TRP A 662 -30.99 -25.07 25.15
C TRP A 662 -30.95 -26.61 25.21
N LEU A 663 -30.28 -27.26 24.24
CA LEU A 663 -30.10 -28.72 24.23
C LEU A 663 -29.25 -29.20 25.42
N PHE A 664 -28.18 -28.50 25.77
CA PHE A 664 -27.35 -28.81 26.94
C PHE A 664 -28.11 -28.68 28.26
N LYS A 665 -28.91 -27.62 28.42
CA LYS A 665 -29.73 -27.42 29.62
C LYS A 665 -30.81 -28.50 29.75
N ARG A 666 -31.40 -28.94 28.63
CA ARG A 666 -32.42 -29.99 28.63
C ARG A 666 -31.85 -31.36 29.02
N ARG A 667 -30.60 -31.67 28.68
CA ARG A 667 -29.92 -32.91 29.12
C ARG A 667 -29.59 -32.91 30.62
N ARG A 668 -29.28 -31.76 31.22
CA ARG A 668 -29.04 -31.65 32.68
C ARG A 668 -30.31 -31.67 33.54
N GLY A 669 -31.48 -31.48 32.95
CA GLY A 669 -32.77 -31.57 33.65
C GLY A 669 -33.42 -32.96 33.65
N ILE A 670 -32.74 -33.97 33.08
CA ILE A 670 -33.22 -35.36 32.96
C ILE A 670 -32.36 -36.34 33.78
N LEU A 671 -31.29 -35.84 34.42
CA LEU A 671 -30.44 -36.61 35.35
C LEU A 671 -30.78 -36.28 36.81
#